data_AF-A0A928DT91-F1
#
_entry.id   AF-A0A928DT91-F1
#
_cell.length_a   1.000
_cell.length_b   1.000
_cell.length_c   1.000
_cell.angle_alpha   90.00
_cell.angle_beta   90.00
_cell.angle_gamma   90.00
#
_symmetry.space_group_name_H-M   'P 1'
#
loop_
_entity.id
_entity.type
_entity.pdbx_description
1 polymer ?
#
loop_
_entity_poly.entity_id
_entity_poly.type
_entity_poly.pdbx_seq_one_letter_code
_entity_poly.pdbx_strand_id
1 'polypeptide(L)'
;MRKSTCLLFGKMLLDLEIFLLCLFCFPFLFPLQISSAETAASENLRFESGFLSVEVQPDGRVLSAVERQTGKDWLKAETQFFVLTVPEKGAAAVLPEKLEWVSPEKTQLRVTFQNQTEAVLNYVSYDDYFTLEVDSVKGDFYRMEFGRVQLAPDYTREDAFGFSTLILTIQTNVAEYPGRASRLGAKCYSSIGCLGAKAAFAGVPEKQMRRVMKDVTESILAKSANDPVYFEMAPPVSRNGGGFAKDAPKNRGSYIITSHAMTAEEVPAWAEHLARFGVDQIDFHQGNAYRQGDFQFKEAAYPNGISDFRKMTDELRKHGIIAGLHTYSEFVVAGSKYLTPVPHKDLDLIRTFTLADGIDAETTEIPVVESTEEVSLICGYTIRNSLYLQVDDEIIRFQDLMPNGFRKCERGMLGTKAVPHGKGAKVGHLTQYFSAYFAPDPESPLFLEIARNTAKTYDEGGFSMIYLDALDGTQALLEDKELAWYHDARFVREILRNIKSEPPLLEYSTMHPSLWAARSRMGAWDSPARGYLKFFDWHIESNAQSAVKCYLPGQMGWFSVCPPTVKDDFRNFQTLTLYREHLDYLGSKCLAHDHGLSYLGISLGTLPPAAVENGERLCLYDSLRRGNYFSPESTEAVKEPGKHFRLMKDGDGYVLAPAHYEEFRPKKDAETFRTVNPFRAQRPYLRIENLYAVGPYDSEEAEELIVFDEGKKTELPAKTEIPEPFLDLREKQGLGLWIFGNGQGQIVNIRVESPYFKLSGAADHYVRLDHTGWKYFEFAEVQNGDYRHIPWKSGRSGLYVEYRQKIHYQFISGIYVMVHGPADGLKFRTLKALPLRETELRDPVVSLAGVSITLKGSIPSGCYAEIVPESDAVLVKDPLGNVLGELTPSCPIPELPAGELEISIPFNGSAPRTRWTLGIYGN
;
A
#
# COMPACT_ATOMS: atom_id res chain seq x y z
N MET A 1 33.76 -3.32 19.06
CA MET A 1 34.90 -4.25 18.75
C MET A 1 34.38 -5.28 17.73
N ARG A 2 35.07 -5.63 16.63
CA ARG A 2 36.18 -6.62 16.52
C ARG A 2 35.90 -7.92 17.31
N LYS A 3 36.04 -9.15 16.76
CA LYS A 3 36.26 -9.66 15.39
C LYS A 3 36.05 -11.20 15.40
N SER A 4 36.16 -11.89 14.25
CA SER A 4 36.13 -13.37 14.10
C SER A 4 34.71 -13.98 14.23
N THR A 5 34.36 -15.12 13.60
CA THR A 5 35.17 -16.28 13.16
C THR A 5 34.90 -16.68 11.70
N CYS A 6 35.82 -17.44 11.07
CA CYS A 6 35.75 -17.90 9.68
C CYS A 6 35.77 -19.42 9.52
N LEU A 7 35.09 -19.92 8.48
CA LEU A 7 35.43 -21.06 7.59
C LEU A 7 36.13 -22.32 8.17
N LEU A 8 35.55 -23.52 7.95
CA LEU A 8 35.99 -24.46 6.87
C LEU A 8 35.20 -25.80 6.84
N PHE A 9 35.33 -26.52 5.71
CA PHE A 9 34.85 -27.88 5.38
C PHE A 9 33.32 -28.10 5.33
N GLY A 10 32.79 -29.01 4.49
CA GLY A 10 33.43 -29.77 3.40
C GLY A 10 32.54 -30.90 2.88
N LYS A 11 32.29 -30.99 1.56
CA LYS A 11 31.52 -32.10 0.96
C LYS A 11 32.36 -33.37 0.84
N MET A 12 31.74 -34.54 1.06
CA MET A 12 32.05 -35.76 0.31
C MET A 12 30.81 -36.65 0.14
N LEU A 13 30.92 -37.61 -0.78
CA LEU A 13 29.87 -38.51 -1.28
C LEU A 13 30.60 -39.80 -1.76
N LEU A 14 29.85 -40.85 -2.17
CA LEU A 14 30.31 -42.21 -2.54
C LEU A 14 30.75 -43.09 -1.33
N ASP A 15 30.58 -44.43 -1.30
CA ASP A 15 29.74 -45.34 -2.13
C ASP A 15 29.67 -46.77 -1.51
N LEU A 16 28.67 -47.57 -1.93
CA LEU A 16 28.66 -49.05 -2.11
C LEU A 16 28.92 -50.00 -0.88
N GLU A 17 28.47 -51.28 -0.82
CA GLU A 17 27.56 -52.13 -1.63
C GLU A 17 27.09 -53.37 -0.81
N ILE A 18 26.41 -54.34 -1.46
CA ILE A 18 26.28 -55.80 -1.12
C ILE A 18 25.25 -56.16 -0.01
N PHE A 19 24.27 -57.08 -0.21
CA PHE A 19 23.90 -57.93 -1.37
C PHE A 19 22.37 -58.23 -1.39
N LEU A 20 21.90 -59.00 -2.39
CA LEU A 20 20.47 -59.27 -2.67
C LEU A 20 20.14 -60.78 -2.81
N LEU A 21 18.84 -61.09 -2.95
CA LEU A 21 18.21 -62.27 -3.59
C LEU A 21 17.84 -63.56 -2.79
N CYS A 22 16.52 -63.87 -2.87
CA CYS A 22 15.89 -65.15 -3.29
C CYS A 22 15.11 -66.08 -2.31
N LEU A 23 13.77 -65.97 -2.43
CA LEU A 23 12.78 -67.04 -2.75
C LEU A 23 12.36 -68.12 -1.73
N PHE A 24 11.04 -68.14 -1.46
CA PHE A 24 10.13 -69.25 -1.11
C PHE A 24 10.52 -70.35 -0.09
N CYS A 25 9.78 -70.41 1.02
CA CYS A 25 8.85 -71.54 1.28
C CYS A 25 7.86 -71.27 2.43
N PHE A 26 6.63 -71.76 2.30
CA PHE A 26 5.61 -71.93 3.37
C PHE A 26 5.17 -73.41 3.34
N PRO A 27 4.84 -74.07 4.48
CA PRO A 27 3.45 -74.01 4.98
C PRO A 27 3.19 -74.13 6.51
N PHE A 28 2.10 -73.49 6.95
CA PHE A 28 1.11 -73.85 8.00
C PHE A 28 1.46 -74.19 9.49
N LEU A 29 0.75 -73.46 10.38
CA LEU A 29 0.15 -73.85 11.71
C LEU A 29 1.09 -74.30 12.86
N PHE A 30 0.99 -73.76 14.07
CA PHE A 30 -0.21 -73.60 14.93
C PHE A 30 -0.33 -72.20 15.60
N PRO A 31 -1.48 -71.83 16.19
CA PRO A 31 -1.73 -70.47 16.69
C PRO A 31 -1.42 -70.29 18.19
N LEU A 32 -0.93 -69.09 18.55
CA LEU A 32 -1.13 -68.52 19.89
C LEU A 32 -2.22 -67.44 19.80
N GLN A 33 -3.26 -67.56 20.62
CA GLN A 33 -4.20 -66.46 20.85
C GLN A 33 -3.54 -65.43 21.78
N ILE A 34 -3.03 -64.33 21.20
CA ILE A 34 -2.85 -63.10 21.96
C ILE A 34 -4.19 -62.37 21.89
N SER A 35 -4.82 -62.14 23.05
CA SER A 35 -6.05 -61.36 23.14
C SER A 35 -5.74 -59.91 22.75
N SER A 36 -6.18 -59.51 21.56
CA SER A 36 -6.33 -58.09 21.24
C SER A 36 -7.43 -57.52 22.12
N ALA A 37 -7.05 -56.77 23.15
CA ALA A 37 -7.99 -55.89 23.82
C ALA A 37 -8.51 -54.90 22.78
N GLU A 38 -9.80 -54.95 22.47
CA GLU A 38 -10.44 -53.96 21.62
C GLU A 38 -10.47 -52.63 22.38
N THR A 39 -9.43 -51.82 22.19
CA THR A 39 -9.50 -50.37 22.44
C THR A 39 -10.58 -49.83 21.50
N ALA A 40 -11.79 -49.66 22.03
CA ALA A 40 -12.92 -49.12 21.29
C ALA A 40 -12.47 -47.82 20.61
N ALA A 41 -12.51 -47.78 19.28
CA ALA A 41 -12.07 -46.63 18.51
C ALA A 41 -12.92 -45.42 18.91
N SER A 42 -12.29 -44.46 19.58
CA SER A 42 -12.92 -43.21 20.02
C SER A 42 -13.50 -42.48 18.81
N GLU A 43 -14.81 -42.20 18.85
CA GLU A 43 -15.57 -41.57 17.78
C GLU A 43 -14.87 -40.28 17.29
N ASN A 44 -14.73 -40.11 15.97
CA ASN A 44 -14.26 -38.85 15.41
C ASN A 44 -15.18 -37.71 15.82
N LEU A 45 -14.61 -36.54 16.09
CA LEU A 45 -15.36 -35.32 16.34
C LEU A 45 -15.80 -34.72 15.01
N ARG A 46 -16.99 -34.12 14.98
CA ARG A 46 -17.55 -33.50 13.79
C ARG A 46 -18.08 -32.11 14.11
N PHE A 47 -17.73 -31.14 13.28
CA PHE A 47 -18.16 -29.75 13.36
C PHE A 47 -18.91 -29.44 12.06
N GLU A 48 -20.19 -29.13 12.15
CA GLU A 48 -21.09 -29.15 11.00
C GLU A 48 -21.96 -27.90 10.88
N SER A 49 -22.32 -27.57 9.64
CA SER A 49 -23.51 -26.79 9.28
C SER A 49 -24.40 -27.64 8.36
N GLY A 50 -25.46 -27.06 7.78
CA GLY A 50 -26.24 -27.70 6.73
C GLY A 50 -25.47 -27.93 5.42
N PHE A 51 -24.33 -27.24 5.22
CA PHE A 51 -23.54 -27.28 3.98
C PHE A 51 -22.12 -27.86 4.16
N LEU A 52 -21.48 -27.68 5.31
CA LEU A 52 -20.12 -28.14 5.60
C LEU A 52 -20.11 -29.18 6.74
N SER A 53 -19.26 -30.20 6.66
CA SER A 53 -18.90 -31.08 7.78
C SER A 53 -17.37 -31.20 7.85
N VAL A 54 -16.78 -30.86 8.98
CA VAL A 54 -15.34 -31.00 9.26
C VAL A 54 -15.15 -32.13 10.26
N GLU A 55 -14.44 -33.19 9.86
CA GLU A 55 -14.18 -34.35 10.70
C GLU A 55 -12.76 -34.30 11.28
N VAL A 56 -12.63 -34.57 12.58
CA VAL A 56 -11.39 -34.39 13.36
C VAL A 56 -11.17 -35.61 14.26
N GLN A 57 -9.95 -36.15 14.27
CA GLN A 57 -9.58 -37.24 15.17
C GLN A 57 -9.51 -36.75 16.62
N PRO A 58 -9.68 -37.65 17.61
CA PRO A 58 -9.46 -37.31 19.02
C PRO A 58 -8.02 -36.91 19.40
N ASP A 59 -7.02 -37.02 18.51
CA ASP A 59 -5.69 -36.38 18.68
C ASP A 59 -5.58 -34.98 18.03
N GLY A 60 -6.70 -34.46 17.52
CA GLY A 60 -6.83 -33.12 16.94
C GLY A 60 -6.52 -33.01 15.44
N ARG A 61 -6.11 -34.08 14.75
CA ARG A 61 -5.89 -34.05 13.28
C ARG A 61 -7.21 -33.87 12.53
N VAL A 62 -7.25 -32.95 11.56
CA VAL A 62 -8.37 -32.86 10.63
C VAL A 62 -8.27 -33.99 9.60
N LEU A 63 -9.36 -34.73 9.41
CA LEU A 63 -9.48 -35.84 8.45
C LEU A 63 -10.11 -35.41 7.13
N SER A 64 -11.12 -34.55 7.17
CA SER A 64 -11.87 -34.11 5.99
C SER A 64 -12.58 -32.77 6.24
N ALA A 65 -12.92 -32.07 5.15
CA ALA A 65 -13.72 -30.85 5.12
C ALA A 65 -14.73 -30.94 3.97
N VAL A 66 -15.83 -31.64 4.22
CA VAL A 66 -16.77 -32.15 3.21
C VAL A 66 -17.93 -31.19 2.96
N GLU A 67 -18.16 -30.86 1.69
CA GLU A 67 -19.40 -30.28 1.22
C GLU A 67 -20.52 -31.34 1.28
N ARG A 68 -21.46 -31.15 2.20
CA ARG A 68 -22.49 -32.16 2.55
C ARG A 68 -23.43 -32.50 1.39
N GLN A 69 -23.59 -31.61 0.42
CA GLN A 69 -24.51 -31.76 -0.71
C GLN A 69 -23.91 -32.58 -1.86
N THR A 70 -22.59 -32.54 -2.04
CA THR A 70 -21.88 -33.24 -3.13
C THR A 70 -21.07 -34.43 -2.65
N GLY A 71 -20.77 -34.50 -1.34
CA GLY A 71 -19.81 -35.44 -0.77
C GLY A 71 -18.35 -35.10 -1.10
N LYS A 72 -18.08 -33.93 -1.71
CA LYS A 72 -16.73 -33.52 -2.07
C LYS A 72 -15.96 -33.05 -0.84
N ASP A 73 -14.81 -33.69 -0.58
CA ASP A 73 -13.82 -33.17 0.36
C ASP A 73 -13.02 -32.03 -0.28
N TRP A 74 -12.82 -30.96 0.49
CA TRP A 74 -12.05 -29.78 0.11
C TRP A 74 -10.77 -29.61 0.95
N LEU A 75 -10.47 -30.56 1.85
CA LEU A 75 -9.27 -30.54 2.68
C LEU A 75 -7.99 -30.53 1.82
N LYS A 76 -7.09 -29.59 2.11
CA LYS A 76 -5.74 -29.57 1.51
C LYS A 76 -4.94 -30.75 2.05
N ALA A 77 -4.22 -31.47 1.17
CA ALA A 77 -3.47 -32.69 1.49
C ALA A 77 -2.19 -32.44 2.32
N GLU A 78 -2.32 -31.86 3.50
CA GLU A 78 -1.28 -31.57 4.48
C GLU A 78 -1.77 -31.96 5.87
N THR A 79 -0.91 -32.61 6.68
CA THR A 79 -1.23 -32.94 8.07
C THR A 79 -1.42 -31.65 8.87
N GLN A 80 -2.59 -31.52 9.49
CA GLN A 80 -3.02 -30.28 10.13
C GLN A 80 -3.90 -30.58 11.35
N PHE A 81 -3.77 -29.72 12.37
CA PHE A 81 -4.47 -29.86 13.63
C PHE A 81 -5.51 -28.75 13.78
N PHE A 82 -6.73 -29.13 14.17
CA PHE A 82 -7.91 -28.26 14.28
C PHE A 82 -7.74 -27.15 15.35
N VAL A 83 -6.91 -27.43 16.35
CA VAL A 83 -6.49 -26.54 17.42
C VAL A 83 -4.98 -26.62 17.61
N LEU A 84 -4.33 -25.56 18.08
CA LEU A 84 -2.97 -25.57 18.63
C LEU A 84 -2.81 -24.42 19.63
N THR A 85 -1.76 -24.48 20.45
CA THR A 85 -1.36 -23.36 21.30
C THR A 85 0.12 -23.01 21.07
N VAL A 86 0.50 -21.77 21.38
CA VAL A 86 1.88 -21.28 21.33
C VAL A 86 2.19 -20.78 22.75
N PRO A 87 3.17 -21.37 23.47
CA PRO A 87 3.39 -21.09 24.89
C PRO A 87 3.95 -19.70 25.12
N GLU A 88 4.93 -19.29 24.31
CA GLU A 88 5.62 -18.01 24.38
C GLU A 88 5.79 -17.41 22.97
N LYS A 89 5.94 -16.09 22.88
CA LYS A 89 6.10 -15.41 21.58
C LYS A 89 7.38 -15.86 20.87
N GLY A 90 7.22 -16.42 19.67
CA GLY A 90 8.31 -16.98 18.87
C GLY A 90 8.66 -18.44 19.19
N ALA A 91 8.03 -19.07 20.19
CA ALA A 91 8.17 -20.50 20.44
C ALA A 91 7.48 -21.35 19.36
N ALA A 92 7.84 -22.63 19.31
CA ALA A 92 7.13 -23.62 18.49
C ALA A 92 5.70 -23.83 19.01
N ALA A 93 4.78 -24.16 18.10
CA ALA A 93 3.42 -24.49 18.48
C ALA A 93 3.35 -25.87 19.17
N VAL A 94 2.66 -25.94 20.30
CA VAL A 94 2.30 -27.17 20.99
C VAL A 94 1.01 -27.72 20.40
N LEU A 95 1.02 -29.01 20.07
CA LEU A 95 -0.10 -29.71 19.46
C LEU A 95 -1.07 -30.22 20.54
N PRO A 96 -2.35 -30.46 20.19
CA PRO A 96 -3.25 -31.24 21.03
C PRO A 96 -2.67 -32.65 21.29
N GLU A 97 -2.94 -33.13 22.49
CA GLU A 97 -2.80 -34.54 22.89
C GLU A 97 -4.16 -35.24 22.81
N LYS A 98 -5.24 -34.55 23.22
CA LYS A 98 -6.59 -35.11 23.26
C LYS A 98 -7.68 -34.05 23.01
N LEU A 99 -8.68 -34.40 22.22
CA LEU A 99 -9.96 -33.69 22.05
C LEU A 99 -11.11 -34.61 22.49
N GLU A 100 -12.04 -34.11 23.31
CA GLU A 100 -13.23 -34.86 23.72
C GLU A 100 -14.46 -33.97 23.98
N TRP A 101 -15.66 -34.50 23.71
CA TRP A 101 -16.91 -33.83 24.08
C TRP A 101 -17.18 -33.97 25.57
N VAL A 102 -17.37 -32.85 26.27
CA VAL A 102 -17.66 -32.79 27.72
C VAL A 102 -19.13 -33.08 28.02
N SER A 103 -20.00 -32.78 27.07
CA SER A 103 -21.46 -32.93 27.13
C SER A 103 -21.96 -34.02 26.17
N PRO A 104 -22.94 -34.86 26.54
CA PRO A 104 -23.59 -35.80 25.60
C PRO A 104 -24.26 -35.10 24.40
N GLU A 105 -24.66 -33.85 24.58
CA GLU A 105 -25.25 -32.96 23.57
C GLU A 105 -24.23 -32.47 22.52
N LYS A 106 -22.94 -32.80 22.68
CA LYS A 106 -21.81 -32.33 21.84
C LYS A 106 -21.77 -30.80 21.70
N THR A 107 -22.06 -30.07 22.79
CA THR A 107 -22.07 -28.60 22.88
C THR A 107 -20.78 -28.01 23.48
N GLN A 108 -19.99 -28.79 24.23
CA GLN A 108 -18.70 -28.38 24.78
C GLN A 108 -17.57 -29.34 24.41
N LEU A 109 -16.49 -28.80 23.84
CA LEU A 109 -15.26 -29.51 23.48
C LEU A 109 -14.16 -29.20 24.51
N ARG A 110 -13.57 -30.23 25.14
CA ARG A 110 -12.31 -30.10 25.87
C ARG A 110 -11.14 -30.42 24.94
N VAL A 111 -10.09 -29.62 25.08
CA VAL A 111 -8.77 -29.83 24.47
C VAL A 111 -7.75 -29.98 25.60
N THR A 112 -6.94 -31.03 25.54
CA THR A 112 -5.70 -31.16 26.33
C THR A 112 -4.54 -31.05 25.35
N PHE A 113 -3.59 -30.16 25.62
CA PHE A 113 -2.37 -29.98 24.83
C PHE A 113 -1.20 -30.76 25.43
N GLN A 114 -0.21 -31.12 24.62
CA GLN A 114 0.93 -31.96 25.05
C GLN A 114 1.75 -31.37 26.21
N ASN A 115 1.71 -30.05 26.41
CA ASN A 115 2.32 -29.35 27.55
C ASN A 115 1.43 -29.30 28.81
N GLN A 116 0.32 -30.03 28.82
CA GLN A 116 -0.71 -30.05 29.87
C GLN A 116 -1.49 -28.72 30.06
N THR A 117 -1.45 -27.81 29.08
CA THR A 117 -2.47 -26.74 28.97
C THR A 117 -3.82 -27.40 28.66
N GLU A 118 -4.89 -26.97 29.33
CA GLU A 118 -6.27 -27.34 28.99
C GLU A 118 -7.01 -26.16 28.36
N ALA A 119 -7.93 -26.42 27.44
CA ALA A 119 -8.91 -25.44 26.97
C ALA A 119 -10.31 -26.08 26.84
N VAL A 120 -11.35 -25.27 26.99
CA VAL A 120 -12.74 -25.64 26.68
C VAL A 120 -13.27 -24.68 25.62
N LEU A 121 -13.88 -25.22 24.56
CA LEU A 121 -14.56 -24.47 23.50
C LEU A 121 -16.05 -24.82 23.50
N ASN A 122 -16.91 -23.82 23.62
CA ASN A 122 -18.35 -23.95 23.37
C ASN A 122 -18.59 -24.01 21.85
N TYR A 123 -19.42 -24.95 21.40
CA TYR A 123 -19.75 -25.19 19.99
C TYR A 123 -21.26 -25.03 19.75
N VAL A 124 -21.62 -24.35 18.65
CA VAL A 124 -23.01 -24.21 18.20
C VAL A 124 -23.09 -24.36 16.69
N SER A 125 -23.97 -25.26 16.22
CA SER A 125 -24.32 -25.46 14.81
C SER A 125 -25.42 -24.48 14.37
N TYR A 126 -25.32 -23.96 13.15
CA TYR A 126 -26.37 -23.22 12.44
C TYR A 126 -26.50 -23.77 11.00
N ASP A 127 -27.47 -23.28 10.22
CA ASP A 127 -27.74 -23.81 8.87
C ASP A 127 -26.58 -23.57 7.88
N ASP A 128 -25.96 -22.39 7.89
CA ASP A 128 -24.87 -22.04 6.96
C ASP A 128 -23.46 -22.20 7.56
N TYR A 129 -23.32 -22.06 8.88
CA TYR A 129 -22.04 -22.01 9.59
C TYR A 129 -22.14 -22.71 10.96
N PHE A 130 -20.99 -22.97 11.58
CA PHE A 130 -20.93 -23.27 13.02
C PHE A 130 -20.11 -22.19 13.74
N THR A 131 -20.19 -22.14 15.06
CA THR A 131 -19.35 -21.26 15.88
C THR A 131 -18.53 -22.05 16.89
N LEU A 132 -17.35 -21.51 17.23
CA LEU A 132 -16.54 -21.92 18.36
C LEU A 132 -16.25 -20.69 19.22
N GLU A 133 -16.40 -20.83 20.54
CA GLU A 133 -16.20 -19.79 21.55
C GLU A 133 -15.33 -20.32 22.69
N VAL A 134 -14.27 -19.59 23.04
CA VAL A 134 -13.37 -19.98 24.14
C VAL A 134 -14.08 -19.79 25.49
N ASP A 135 -14.40 -20.90 26.15
CA ASP A 135 -15.06 -20.93 27.46
C ASP A 135 -14.05 -20.73 28.59
N SER A 136 -12.94 -21.46 28.53
CA SER A 136 -11.86 -21.39 29.51
C SER A 136 -10.54 -21.92 28.94
N VAL A 137 -9.42 -21.43 29.47
CA VAL A 137 -8.06 -21.95 29.23
C VAL A 137 -7.33 -22.03 30.57
N LYS A 138 -6.53 -23.08 30.80
CA LYS A 138 -5.72 -23.28 32.01
C LYS A 138 -4.29 -23.65 31.63
N GLY A 139 -3.32 -23.08 32.35
CA GLY A 139 -1.90 -23.19 32.03
C GLY A 139 -1.45 -22.11 31.05
N ASP A 140 -0.15 -21.84 31.04
CA ASP A 140 0.40 -20.66 30.36
C ASP A 140 0.41 -20.80 28.83
N PHE A 141 0.07 -19.71 28.15
CA PHE A 141 0.17 -19.58 26.71
C PHE A 141 0.28 -18.12 26.28
N TYR A 142 0.78 -17.88 25.08
CA TYR A 142 0.80 -16.60 24.39
C TYR A 142 -0.37 -16.47 23.40
N ARG A 143 -0.54 -17.47 22.53
CA ARG A 143 -1.58 -17.48 21.47
C ARG A 143 -2.19 -18.86 21.27
N MET A 144 -3.51 -18.98 21.29
CA MET A 144 -4.23 -20.20 20.89
C MET A 144 -4.87 -20.00 19.51
N GLU A 145 -4.81 -21.02 18.65
CA GLU A 145 -5.50 -21.07 17.34
C GLU A 145 -6.53 -22.20 17.34
N PHE A 146 -7.73 -21.96 16.82
CA PHE A 146 -8.85 -22.92 16.83
C PHE A 146 -9.72 -22.87 15.56
N GLY A 147 -10.44 -23.96 15.27
CA GLY A 147 -11.24 -24.11 14.05
C GLY A 147 -10.40 -24.13 12.75
N ARG A 148 -9.16 -24.61 12.86
CA ARG A 148 -8.12 -24.47 11.83
C ARG A 148 -8.31 -25.51 10.72
N VAL A 149 -8.55 -25.06 9.49
CA VAL A 149 -8.64 -25.93 8.31
C VAL A 149 -8.00 -25.26 7.09
N GLN A 150 -6.98 -25.88 6.51
CA GLN A 150 -6.44 -25.55 5.18
C GLN A 150 -7.22 -26.30 4.10
N LEU A 151 -7.62 -25.56 3.07
CA LEU A 151 -8.56 -26.00 2.05
C LEU A 151 -7.98 -25.77 0.65
N ALA A 152 -8.53 -26.48 -0.34
CA ALA A 152 -8.21 -26.32 -1.75
C ALA A 152 -9.45 -25.86 -2.57
N PRO A 153 -10.03 -24.68 -2.28
CA PRO A 153 -11.15 -24.15 -3.04
C PRO A 153 -10.74 -23.77 -4.47
N ASP A 154 -11.68 -23.87 -5.40
CA ASP A 154 -11.54 -23.43 -6.79
C ASP A 154 -12.56 -22.33 -7.07
N TYR A 155 -12.10 -21.08 -7.03
CA TYR A 155 -12.92 -19.88 -7.26
C TYR A 155 -13.03 -19.47 -8.74
N THR A 156 -12.53 -20.29 -9.67
CA THR A 156 -12.69 -20.04 -11.12
C THR A 156 -14.00 -20.60 -11.67
N ARG A 157 -14.68 -21.48 -10.91
CA ARG A 157 -15.91 -22.16 -11.31
C ARG A 157 -17.17 -21.38 -10.93
N GLU A 158 -18.21 -21.47 -11.77
CA GLU A 158 -19.54 -20.90 -11.46
C GLU A 158 -20.27 -21.61 -10.30
N ASP A 159 -19.93 -22.88 -10.04
CA ASP A 159 -20.47 -23.71 -8.96
C ASP A 159 -19.47 -23.85 -7.79
N ALA A 160 -18.56 -22.88 -7.64
CA ALA A 160 -17.58 -22.86 -6.56
C ALA A 160 -18.23 -22.95 -5.16
N PHE A 161 -17.59 -23.66 -4.25
CA PHE A 161 -17.92 -23.66 -2.82
C PHE A 161 -17.01 -22.66 -2.08
N GLY A 162 -17.61 -21.78 -1.30
CA GLY A 162 -16.94 -20.69 -0.57
C GLY A 162 -16.72 -21.02 0.89
N PHE A 163 -15.60 -20.53 1.44
CA PHE A 163 -15.23 -20.70 2.84
C PHE A 163 -14.84 -19.34 3.43
N SER A 164 -15.25 -19.06 4.67
CA SER A 164 -14.89 -17.84 5.38
C SER A 164 -14.93 -18.07 6.89
N THR A 165 -13.99 -17.46 7.62
CA THR A 165 -14.11 -17.28 9.08
C THR A 165 -14.47 -15.83 9.36
N LEU A 166 -15.39 -15.60 10.29
CA LEU A 166 -15.88 -14.28 10.70
C LEU A 166 -15.72 -14.13 12.22
N ILE A 167 -15.20 -13.00 12.69
CA ILE A 167 -15.11 -12.75 14.14
C ILE A 167 -16.48 -12.41 14.72
N LEU A 168 -16.76 -12.93 15.92
CA LEU A 168 -17.97 -12.64 16.68
C LEU A 168 -17.68 -11.88 17.98
N THR A 169 -16.42 -11.80 18.40
CA THR A 169 -15.96 -10.95 19.53
C THR A 169 -14.58 -10.34 19.26
N ILE A 170 -14.31 -9.17 19.84
CA ILE A 170 -13.10 -8.36 19.60
C ILE A 170 -11.79 -9.00 20.09
N GLN A 171 -11.87 -9.94 21.04
CA GLN A 171 -10.74 -10.78 21.50
C GLN A 171 -10.21 -11.73 20.41
N THR A 172 -10.87 -11.77 19.24
CA THR A 172 -10.66 -12.77 18.20
C THR A 172 -10.02 -12.16 16.95
N ASN A 173 -9.01 -12.82 16.41
CA ASN A 173 -8.49 -12.59 15.06
C ASN A 173 -8.69 -13.86 14.21
N VAL A 174 -8.53 -13.79 12.89
CA VAL A 174 -8.76 -14.91 11.95
C VAL A 174 -7.56 -15.19 11.05
N ALA A 175 -7.51 -16.40 10.47
CA ALA A 175 -6.38 -16.89 9.69
C ALA A 175 -6.21 -16.21 8.32
N GLU A 176 -7.30 -15.72 7.74
CA GLU A 176 -7.38 -14.95 6.49
C GLU A 176 -8.47 -13.87 6.61
N TYR A 177 -8.50 -12.92 5.67
CA TYR A 177 -9.61 -11.98 5.55
C TYR A 177 -10.93 -12.72 5.22
N PRO A 178 -12.07 -12.29 5.80
CA PRO A 178 -13.37 -12.83 5.41
C PRO A 178 -13.65 -12.56 3.93
N GLY A 179 -14.08 -13.59 3.21
CA GLY A 179 -14.11 -13.55 1.75
C GLY A 179 -14.12 -14.94 1.14
N ARG A 180 -13.43 -15.06 0.00
CA ARG A 180 -13.06 -16.32 -0.67
C ARG A 180 -11.78 -16.90 -0.04
N ALA A 181 -11.84 -17.39 1.19
CA ALA A 181 -10.66 -17.83 1.95
C ALA A 181 -10.25 -19.28 1.63
N SER A 182 -8.93 -19.56 1.57
CA SER A 182 -8.42 -20.95 1.48
C SER A 182 -8.03 -21.53 2.84
N ARG A 183 -8.19 -20.76 3.92
CA ARG A 183 -7.93 -21.19 5.30
C ARG A 183 -9.03 -20.71 6.24
N LEU A 184 -9.67 -21.66 6.92
CA LEU A 184 -10.46 -21.40 8.12
C LEU A 184 -9.56 -21.39 9.36
N GLY A 185 -9.92 -20.58 10.34
CA GLY A 185 -9.23 -20.54 11.63
C GLY A 185 -9.40 -19.22 12.36
N ALA A 186 -9.55 -19.29 13.68
CA ALA A 186 -9.59 -18.16 14.59
C ALA A 186 -8.41 -18.22 15.58
N LYS A 187 -8.09 -17.08 16.21
CA LYS A 187 -7.01 -16.92 17.17
C LYS A 187 -7.44 -16.05 18.35
N CYS A 188 -6.88 -16.32 19.52
CA CYS A 188 -6.94 -15.45 20.70
C CYS A 188 -5.58 -15.46 21.43
N TYR A 189 -5.35 -14.44 22.26
CA TYR A 189 -4.09 -14.24 22.99
C TYR A 189 -4.38 -14.10 24.48
N SER A 190 -3.43 -14.46 25.33
CA SER A 190 -3.58 -14.35 26.79
C SER A 190 -3.57 -12.90 27.27
N SER A 191 -2.69 -12.07 26.72
CA SER A 191 -2.46 -10.67 27.10
C SER A 191 -3.69 -9.76 26.96
N ILE A 192 -4.51 -9.96 25.93
CA ILE A 192 -5.74 -9.17 25.67
C ILE A 192 -7.01 -9.82 26.27
N GLY A 193 -6.85 -10.94 26.97
CA GLY A 193 -7.95 -11.80 27.43
C GLY A 193 -8.47 -12.72 26.31
N CYS A 194 -8.57 -14.01 26.62
CA CYS A 194 -9.02 -15.04 25.66
C CYS A 194 -10.47 -15.51 25.87
N LEU A 195 -11.07 -15.25 27.03
CA LEU A 195 -12.40 -15.74 27.37
C LEU A 195 -13.47 -15.08 26.50
N GLY A 196 -14.41 -15.87 25.97
CA GLY A 196 -15.40 -15.45 25.01
C GLY A 196 -14.84 -15.06 23.63
N ALA A 197 -13.57 -15.35 23.32
CA ALA A 197 -13.05 -15.23 21.95
C ALA A 197 -13.83 -16.19 21.03
N LYS A 198 -14.54 -15.66 20.05
CA LYS A 198 -15.56 -16.36 19.28
C LYS A 198 -15.47 -16.05 17.79
N ALA A 199 -15.65 -17.09 16.97
CA ALA A 199 -15.75 -16.96 15.52
C ALA A 199 -16.85 -17.86 14.93
N ALA A 200 -17.38 -17.43 13.78
CA ALA A 200 -18.22 -18.23 12.90
C ALA A 200 -17.39 -18.80 11.74
N PHE A 201 -17.64 -20.06 11.40
CA PHE A 201 -16.93 -20.84 10.39
C PHE A 201 -17.94 -21.26 9.32
N ALA A 202 -17.95 -20.54 8.20
CA ALA A 202 -18.89 -20.75 7.10
C ALA A 202 -18.25 -21.56 5.98
N GLY A 203 -19.02 -22.52 5.45
CA GLY A 203 -18.74 -23.21 4.20
C GLY A 203 -20.05 -23.41 3.47
N VAL A 204 -20.25 -22.70 2.35
CA VAL A 204 -21.51 -22.66 1.58
C VAL A 204 -21.21 -22.47 0.08
N PRO A 205 -22.12 -22.80 -0.85
CA PRO A 205 -22.00 -22.39 -2.26
C PRO A 205 -21.68 -20.89 -2.38
N GLU A 206 -20.68 -20.53 -3.19
CA GLU A 206 -20.04 -19.20 -3.16
C GLU A 206 -21.04 -18.04 -3.34
N LYS A 207 -22.03 -18.24 -4.21
CA LYS A 207 -23.15 -17.32 -4.48
C LYS A 207 -23.99 -16.98 -3.23
N GLN A 208 -23.95 -17.81 -2.18
CA GLN A 208 -24.61 -17.55 -0.89
C GLN A 208 -23.71 -16.86 0.14
N MET A 209 -22.37 -16.87 -0.01
CA MET A 209 -21.43 -16.42 1.02
C MET A 209 -21.68 -14.97 1.47
N ARG A 210 -21.98 -14.04 0.54
CA ARG A 210 -22.30 -12.64 0.89
C ARG A 210 -23.63 -12.49 1.65
N ARG A 211 -24.56 -13.46 1.58
CA ARG A 211 -25.75 -13.49 2.45
C ARG A 211 -25.34 -13.84 3.87
N VAL A 212 -24.68 -14.99 4.05
CA VAL A 212 -24.21 -15.49 5.36
C VAL A 212 -23.38 -14.44 6.11
N MET A 213 -22.52 -13.71 5.39
CA MET A 213 -21.75 -12.58 5.94
C MET A 213 -22.62 -11.45 6.51
N LYS A 214 -23.74 -11.11 5.86
CA LYS A 214 -24.70 -10.13 6.37
C LYS A 214 -25.49 -10.69 7.54
N ASP A 215 -25.94 -11.95 7.44
CA ASP A 215 -26.71 -12.64 8.47
C ASP A 215 -25.90 -12.70 9.79
N VAL A 216 -24.60 -12.97 9.71
CA VAL A 216 -23.65 -12.88 10.84
C VAL A 216 -23.49 -11.44 11.33
N THR A 217 -23.36 -10.46 10.44
CA THR A 217 -23.23 -9.03 10.81
C THR A 217 -24.48 -8.52 11.56
N GLU A 218 -25.68 -8.89 11.10
CA GLU A 218 -26.94 -8.58 11.78
C GLU A 218 -27.08 -9.32 13.11
N SER A 219 -26.59 -10.56 13.24
CA SER A 219 -26.59 -11.27 14.52
C SER A 219 -25.71 -10.56 15.58
N ILE A 220 -24.57 -10.01 15.18
CA ILE A 220 -23.70 -9.20 16.05
C ILE A 220 -24.44 -7.92 16.47
N LEU A 221 -25.02 -7.19 15.52
CA LEU A 221 -25.77 -5.95 15.79
C LEU A 221 -26.98 -6.20 16.71
N ALA A 222 -27.77 -7.23 16.43
CA ALA A 222 -28.96 -7.60 17.20
C ALA A 222 -28.61 -8.05 18.62
N LYS A 223 -27.54 -8.84 18.81
CA LYS A 223 -27.10 -9.22 20.15
C LYS A 223 -26.52 -8.01 20.90
N SER A 224 -25.67 -7.21 20.26
CA SER A 224 -25.05 -6.01 20.85
C SER A 224 -26.07 -4.94 21.29
N ALA A 225 -27.26 -4.90 20.68
CA ALA A 225 -28.36 -4.03 21.09
C ALA A 225 -29.16 -4.53 22.32
N ASN A 226 -29.04 -5.81 22.70
CA ASN A 226 -29.87 -6.44 23.74
C ASN A 226 -29.08 -7.05 24.92
N ASP A 227 -27.77 -7.26 24.76
CA ASP A 227 -26.88 -7.84 25.76
C ASP A 227 -25.74 -6.85 26.09
N PRO A 228 -25.80 -6.13 27.23
CA PRO A 228 -24.77 -5.17 27.63
C PRO A 228 -23.39 -5.77 27.90
N VAL A 229 -23.29 -7.07 28.21
CA VAL A 229 -22.00 -7.74 28.41
C VAL A 229 -21.37 -8.01 27.05
N TYR A 230 -22.15 -8.52 26.10
CA TYR A 230 -21.70 -8.72 24.74
C TYR A 230 -21.47 -7.40 23.98
N PHE A 231 -22.18 -6.31 24.30
CA PHE A 231 -21.89 -4.97 23.78
C PHE A 231 -20.41 -4.58 24.01
N GLU A 232 -19.83 -4.93 25.16
CA GLU A 232 -18.40 -4.69 25.41
C GLU A 232 -17.45 -5.64 24.66
N MET A 233 -17.93 -6.81 24.24
CA MET A 233 -17.14 -7.79 23.48
C MET A 233 -17.38 -7.73 21.97
N ALA A 234 -18.39 -7.01 21.49
CA ALA A 234 -18.80 -7.00 20.08
C ALA A 234 -17.70 -6.37 19.18
N PRO A 235 -17.38 -6.97 18.02
CA PRO A 235 -16.37 -6.46 17.09
C PRO A 235 -16.85 -5.22 16.32
N PRO A 236 -15.94 -4.46 15.66
CA PRO A 236 -16.33 -3.35 14.78
C PRO A 236 -17.10 -3.85 13.55
N VAL A 237 -18.36 -3.44 13.44
CA VAL A 237 -19.30 -3.82 12.36
C VAL A 237 -20.04 -2.60 11.81
N SER A 238 -20.37 -2.59 10.52
CA SER A 238 -21.12 -1.50 9.87
C SER A 238 -22.08 -2.01 8.79
N ARG A 239 -23.30 -1.47 8.74
CA ARG A 239 -24.24 -1.69 7.61
C ARG A 239 -23.81 -1.01 6.31
N ASN A 240 -22.74 -0.21 6.33
CA ASN A 240 -22.05 0.29 5.13
C ASN A 240 -20.71 -0.44 4.89
N GLY A 241 -20.43 -1.53 5.60
CA GLY A 241 -19.17 -2.29 5.50
C GLY A 241 -19.33 -3.80 5.31
N GLY A 242 -18.22 -4.52 5.18
CA GLY A 242 -18.18 -5.98 5.06
C GLY A 242 -19.13 -6.54 4.00
N GLY A 243 -20.00 -7.48 4.40
CA GLY A 243 -20.99 -8.09 3.51
C GLY A 243 -22.01 -7.13 2.87
N PHE A 244 -22.24 -5.96 3.50
CA PHE A 244 -23.11 -4.90 2.98
C PHE A 244 -22.37 -3.90 2.08
N ALA A 245 -21.04 -3.87 2.08
CA ALA A 245 -20.24 -2.83 1.43
C ALA A 245 -20.54 -2.64 -0.08
N LYS A 246 -20.90 -3.72 -0.78
CA LYS A 246 -21.27 -3.68 -2.22
C LYS A 246 -22.69 -3.20 -2.51
N ASP A 247 -23.56 -3.09 -1.51
CA ASP A 247 -24.95 -2.66 -1.68
C ASP A 247 -25.08 -1.13 -1.57
N ALA A 248 -24.23 -0.48 -0.78
CA ALA A 248 -24.24 0.97 -0.58
C ALA A 248 -23.64 1.72 -1.79
N PRO A 249 -24.39 2.58 -2.51
CA PRO A 249 -23.87 3.28 -3.68
C PRO A 249 -22.72 4.25 -3.35
N LYS A 250 -22.75 4.90 -2.18
CA LYS A 250 -21.70 5.84 -1.74
C LYS A 250 -20.30 5.21 -1.71
N ASN A 251 -20.21 3.90 -1.48
CA ASN A 251 -18.93 3.17 -1.44
C ASN A 251 -18.25 3.03 -2.81
N ARG A 252 -18.88 3.50 -3.90
CA ARG A 252 -18.32 3.55 -5.27
C ARG A 252 -18.04 4.97 -5.78
N GLY A 253 -18.34 6.00 -4.99
CA GLY A 253 -18.14 7.40 -5.39
C GLY A 253 -16.65 7.76 -5.52
N SER A 254 -16.40 8.88 -6.18
CA SER A 254 -15.07 9.37 -6.55
C SER A 254 -14.80 10.69 -5.82
N TYR A 255 -13.59 10.89 -5.30
CA TYR A 255 -13.37 11.88 -4.24
C TYR A 255 -12.06 12.68 -4.33
N ILE A 256 -12.06 13.88 -3.76
CA ILE A 256 -10.82 14.66 -3.52
C ILE A 256 -10.44 14.60 -2.04
N ILE A 257 -9.15 14.75 -1.75
CA ILE A 257 -8.69 15.18 -0.41
C ILE A 257 -8.35 16.67 -0.43
N THR A 258 -8.76 17.40 0.60
CA THR A 258 -8.48 18.84 0.71
C THR A 258 -8.07 19.25 2.11
N SER A 259 -7.08 20.15 2.18
CA SER A 259 -6.73 20.92 3.37
C SER A 259 -7.22 22.37 3.27
N HIS A 260 -8.22 22.66 2.41
CA HIS A 260 -8.88 23.96 2.36
C HIS A 260 -9.94 24.07 3.47
N ALA A 261 -9.99 25.21 4.15
CA ALA A 261 -11.00 25.49 5.17
C ALA A 261 -12.25 26.07 4.50
N MET A 262 -12.97 25.21 3.77
CA MET A 262 -14.12 25.58 2.92
C MET A 262 -15.26 26.23 3.72
N THR A 263 -15.80 27.36 3.24
CA THR A 263 -17.02 27.97 3.81
C THR A 263 -18.26 27.60 3.00
N ALA A 264 -19.46 27.80 3.56
CA ALA A 264 -20.72 27.44 2.89
C ALA A 264 -20.96 28.26 1.61
N GLU A 265 -20.44 29.49 1.55
CA GLU A 265 -20.53 30.41 0.42
C GLU A 265 -19.68 29.97 -0.78
N GLU A 266 -18.60 29.22 -0.54
CA GLU A 266 -17.75 28.66 -1.60
C GLU A 266 -18.34 27.39 -2.23
N VAL A 267 -19.26 26.70 -1.53
CA VAL A 267 -19.74 25.37 -1.93
C VAL A 267 -20.32 25.32 -3.35
N PRO A 268 -21.13 26.27 -3.83
CA PRO A 268 -21.65 26.22 -5.20
C PRO A 268 -20.54 26.23 -6.27
N ALA A 269 -19.47 26.99 -6.03
CA ALA A 269 -18.31 27.02 -6.93
C ALA A 269 -17.50 25.73 -6.85
N TRP A 270 -17.32 25.15 -5.65
CA TRP A 270 -16.73 23.83 -5.50
C TRP A 270 -17.55 22.75 -6.21
N ALA A 271 -18.88 22.79 -6.13
CA ALA A 271 -19.76 21.82 -6.78
C ALA A 271 -19.68 21.88 -8.31
N GLU A 272 -19.75 23.08 -8.90
CA GLU A 272 -19.55 23.29 -10.35
C GLU A 272 -18.16 22.80 -10.79
N HIS A 273 -17.12 23.09 -10.02
CA HIS A 273 -15.75 22.68 -10.33
C HIS A 273 -15.58 21.16 -10.25
N LEU A 274 -16.07 20.51 -9.20
CA LEU A 274 -15.91 19.07 -8.94
C LEU A 274 -16.74 18.18 -9.87
N ALA A 275 -17.88 18.68 -10.37
CA ALA A 275 -18.67 18.00 -11.41
C ALA A 275 -17.84 17.67 -12.66
N ARG A 276 -16.84 18.49 -13.00
CA ARG A 276 -15.93 18.29 -14.14
C ARG A 276 -14.99 17.08 -13.98
N PHE A 277 -14.85 16.56 -12.75
CA PHE A 277 -13.98 15.44 -12.39
C PHE A 277 -14.76 14.17 -12.00
N GLY A 278 -16.10 14.22 -12.02
CA GLY A 278 -16.98 13.14 -11.57
C GLY A 278 -17.03 12.98 -10.04
N VAL A 279 -16.60 14.00 -9.29
CA VAL A 279 -16.41 13.93 -7.83
C VAL A 279 -17.70 14.22 -7.08
N ASP A 280 -18.09 13.30 -6.20
CA ASP A 280 -19.25 13.41 -5.30
C ASP A 280 -18.90 13.30 -3.81
N GLN A 281 -17.60 13.32 -3.46
CA GLN A 281 -17.13 13.26 -2.07
C GLN A 281 -15.91 14.16 -1.86
N ILE A 282 -15.85 14.84 -0.71
CA ILE A 282 -14.73 15.67 -0.30
C ILE A 282 -14.23 15.20 1.05
N ASP A 283 -13.02 14.67 1.09
CA ASP A 283 -12.35 14.19 2.29
C ASP A 283 -11.53 15.33 2.91
N PHE A 284 -11.98 15.85 4.05
CA PHE A 284 -11.39 17.04 4.67
C PHE A 284 -10.24 16.64 5.59
N HIS A 285 -9.01 16.85 5.14
CA HIS A 285 -7.78 16.59 5.88
C HIS A 285 -7.59 17.58 7.03
N GLN A 286 -7.20 17.02 8.17
CA GLN A 286 -6.83 17.73 9.39
C GLN A 286 -5.70 18.77 9.22
N GLY A 287 -5.54 19.62 10.22
CA GLY A 287 -4.50 20.65 10.31
C GLY A 287 -4.93 22.04 9.85
N ASN A 288 -5.88 22.15 8.90
CA ASN A 288 -6.36 23.43 8.37
C ASN A 288 -7.85 23.70 8.60
N ALA A 289 -8.74 22.76 8.30
CA ALA A 289 -10.18 22.95 8.60
C ALA A 289 -10.44 22.80 10.11
N TYR A 290 -9.81 21.80 10.72
CA TYR A 290 -9.83 21.47 12.14
C TYR A 290 -8.50 20.87 12.58
N ARG A 291 -8.20 20.95 13.88
CA ARG A 291 -6.96 20.41 14.48
C ARG A 291 -7.08 18.91 14.78
N GLN A 292 -6.05 18.13 14.46
CA GLN A 292 -6.00 16.69 14.76
C GLN A 292 -6.01 16.39 16.26
N GLY A 293 -6.77 15.36 16.66
CA GLY A 293 -6.83 14.80 18.00
C GLY A 293 -7.94 15.39 18.89
N ASP A 294 -8.08 16.72 18.90
CA ASP A 294 -9.11 17.42 19.69
C ASP A 294 -10.16 18.18 18.86
N PHE A 295 -10.03 18.17 17.53
CA PHE A 295 -11.03 18.62 16.57
C PHE A 295 -11.49 20.08 16.77
N GLN A 296 -10.62 20.96 17.29
CA GLN A 296 -10.91 22.39 17.27
C GLN A 296 -10.91 22.90 15.83
N PHE A 297 -12.06 23.40 15.36
CA PHE A 297 -12.22 24.00 14.04
C PHE A 297 -11.54 25.38 13.96
N LYS A 298 -11.04 25.72 12.77
CA LYS A 298 -10.31 26.98 12.53
C LYS A 298 -11.25 28.18 12.59
N GLU A 299 -11.19 28.90 13.71
CA GLU A 299 -12.03 30.08 14.04
C GLU A 299 -12.13 31.12 12.91
N ALA A 300 -11.04 31.35 12.16
CA ALA A 300 -11.01 32.29 11.04
C ALA A 300 -11.88 31.90 9.82
N ALA A 301 -12.30 30.62 9.71
CA ALA A 301 -13.27 30.13 8.73
C ALA A 301 -14.59 29.69 9.39
N TYR A 302 -14.53 29.28 10.67
CA TYR A 302 -15.62 28.71 11.44
C TYR A 302 -15.71 29.38 12.83
N PRO A 303 -16.19 30.64 12.92
CA PRO A 303 -16.20 31.39 14.18
C PRO A 303 -17.11 30.76 15.27
N ASN A 304 -18.13 30.00 14.88
CA ASN A 304 -18.97 29.18 15.77
C ASN A 304 -18.54 27.70 15.77
N GLY A 305 -17.28 27.43 15.37
CA GLY A 305 -16.67 26.11 15.30
C GLY A 305 -17.43 25.12 14.42
N ILE A 306 -17.57 23.90 14.89
CA ILE A 306 -18.21 22.79 14.18
C ILE A 306 -19.63 23.11 13.66
N SER A 307 -20.34 24.04 14.29
CA SER A 307 -21.68 24.46 13.85
C SER A 307 -21.69 25.29 12.57
N ASP A 308 -20.60 25.96 12.20
CA ASP A 308 -20.45 26.60 10.89
C ASP A 308 -20.00 25.59 9.83
N PHE A 309 -19.10 24.68 10.19
CA PHE A 309 -18.72 23.55 9.32
C PHE A 309 -19.94 22.70 8.95
N ARG A 310 -20.86 22.49 9.90
CA ARG A 310 -22.12 21.78 9.69
C ARG A 310 -23.01 22.45 8.63
N LYS A 311 -23.07 23.80 8.59
CA LYS A 311 -23.81 24.54 7.54
C LYS A 311 -23.20 24.30 6.17
N MET A 312 -21.87 24.22 6.09
CA MET A 312 -21.13 23.91 4.87
C MET A 312 -21.38 22.46 4.39
N THR A 313 -21.38 21.46 5.29
CA THR A 313 -21.72 20.07 4.89
C THR A 313 -23.19 19.89 4.54
N ASP A 314 -24.10 20.62 5.20
CA ASP A 314 -25.52 20.67 4.85
C ASP A 314 -25.78 21.41 3.52
N GLU A 315 -24.90 22.31 3.08
CA GLU A 315 -24.91 22.88 1.72
C GLU A 315 -24.34 21.88 0.69
N LEU A 316 -23.18 21.25 0.94
CA LEU A 316 -22.59 20.23 0.05
C LEU A 316 -23.61 19.15 -0.32
N ARG A 317 -24.40 18.69 0.66
CA ARG A 317 -25.43 17.65 0.45
C ARG A 317 -26.55 18.07 -0.51
N LYS A 318 -26.83 19.38 -0.68
CA LYS A 318 -27.81 19.88 -1.67
C LYS A 318 -27.30 19.73 -3.11
N HIS A 319 -25.98 19.77 -3.30
CA HIS A 319 -25.31 19.53 -4.58
C HIS A 319 -24.95 18.04 -4.77
N GLY A 320 -25.44 17.16 -3.90
CA GLY A 320 -25.19 15.72 -3.94
C GLY A 320 -23.82 15.27 -3.42
N ILE A 321 -23.03 16.18 -2.85
CA ILE A 321 -21.66 15.90 -2.38
C ILE A 321 -21.66 15.51 -0.90
N ILE A 322 -20.91 14.47 -0.53
CA ILE A 322 -20.73 14.05 0.87
C ILE A 322 -19.38 14.50 1.44
N ALA A 323 -19.35 14.83 2.74
CA ALA A 323 -18.13 15.19 3.45
C ALA A 323 -17.50 13.99 4.18
N GLY A 324 -16.18 13.83 4.04
CA GLY A 324 -15.33 12.88 4.75
C GLY A 324 -14.51 13.53 5.86
N LEU A 325 -14.41 12.85 7.00
CA LEU A 325 -13.59 13.24 8.14
C LEU A 325 -12.25 12.47 8.08
N HIS A 326 -11.19 13.13 7.60
CA HIS A 326 -9.87 12.51 7.41
C HIS A 326 -8.93 12.80 8.58
N THR A 327 -8.78 11.82 9.45
CA THR A 327 -8.02 11.92 10.71
C THR A 327 -6.70 11.15 10.64
N TYR A 328 -5.70 11.59 11.39
CA TYR A 328 -4.53 10.77 11.73
C TYR A 328 -4.85 9.88 12.95
N SER A 329 -5.99 9.19 12.89
CA SER A 329 -6.47 8.21 13.87
C SER A 329 -6.32 8.65 15.34
N GLU A 330 -5.57 7.89 16.15
CA GLU A 330 -5.31 8.13 17.56
C GLU A 330 -4.30 9.24 17.83
N PHE A 331 -3.53 9.67 16.83
CA PHE A 331 -2.45 10.63 17.01
C PHE A 331 -2.96 12.04 17.27
N VAL A 332 -2.17 12.85 17.98
CA VAL A 332 -2.50 14.24 18.37
C VAL A 332 -1.39 15.19 17.96
N VAL A 333 -1.74 16.43 17.57
CA VAL A 333 -0.75 17.44 17.17
C VAL A 333 -0.29 18.27 18.37
N ALA A 334 0.93 18.81 18.30
CA ALA A 334 1.61 19.57 19.34
C ALA A 334 0.80 20.74 19.96
N GLY A 335 -0.10 21.35 19.20
CA GLY A 335 -0.95 22.46 19.65
C GLY A 335 -2.36 22.06 20.12
N SER A 336 -2.60 20.78 20.42
CA SER A 336 -3.88 20.27 20.94
C SER A 336 -3.98 20.37 22.48
N LYS A 337 -5.21 20.34 23.01
CA LYS A 337 -5.52 20.40 24.45
C LYS A 337 -4.85 19.30 25.30
N TYR A 338 -4.29 18.27 24.66
CA TYR A 338 -3.58 17.18 25.31
C TYR A 338 -2.07 17.44 25.48
N LEU A 339 -1.54 18.49 24.84
CA LEU A 339 -0.14 18.91 24.94
C LEU A 339 -0.02 20.32 25.55
N THR A 340 -1.03 21.18 25.39
CA THR A 340 -0.98 22.59 25.80
C THR A 340 -2.24 23.06 26.54
N PRO A 341 -2.11 23.89 27.60
CA PRO A 341 -0.87 24.32 28.28
C PRO A 341 -0.36 23.30 29.33
N VAL A 342 -1.02 22.13 29.45
CA VAL A 342 -0.64 21.04 30.35
C VAL A 342 -0.64 19.72 29.55
N PRO A 343 0.43 18.92 29.59
CA PRO A 343 0.49 17.63 28.91
C PRO A 343 -0.44 16.61 29.58
N HIS A 344 -1.16 15.83 28.79
CA HIS A 344 -2.00 14.77 29.31
C HIS A 344 -1.13 13.61 29.82
N LYS A 345 -1.34 13.21 31.07
CA LYS A 345 -0.60 12.12 31.77
C LYS A 345 -0.59 10.75 31.05
N ASP A 346 -1.47 10.55 30.07
CA ASP A 346 -1.66 9.30 29.33
C ASP A 346 -1.10 9.36 27.88
N LEU A 347 -0.15 10.28 27.61
CA LEU A 347 0.63 10.28 26.38
C LEU A 347 1.63 9.11 26.38
N ASP A 348 1.86 8.52 25.20
CA ASP A 348 2.81 7.41 25.04
C ASP A 348 4.26 7.87 25.23
N LEU A 349 5.06 7.01 25.86
CA LEU A 349 6.46 7.24 26.16
C LEU A 349 7.32 6.17 25.50
N ILE A 350 8.33 6.61 24.76
CA ILE A 350 9.36 5.72 24.17
C ILE A 350 10.12 5.00 25.28
N ARG A 351 10.35 5.70 26.40
CA ARG A 351 11.11 5.27 27.58
C ARG A 351 10.89 6.26 28.73
N THR A 352 11.26 5.85 29.94
CA THR A 352 11.23 6.69 31.14
C THR A 352 12.64 6.79 31.73
N PHE A 353 12.98 7.97 32.25
CA PHE A 353 14.19 8.29 33.00
C PHE A 353 13.81 8.91 34.36
N THR A 354 14.79 9.05 35.24
CA THR A 354 14.66 9.63 36.60
C THR A 354 15.60 10.83 36.75
N LEU A 355 15.11 12.00 37.19
CA LEU A 355 15.99 13.16 37.42
C LEU A 355 17.08 12.83 38.46
N ALA A 356 18.34 12.95 38.05
CA ALA A 356 19.49 12.65 38.91
C ALA A 356 19.65 13.66 40.04
N ASP A 357 19.32 14.93 39.82
CA ASP A 357 19.29 16.02 40.80
C ASP A 357 18.14 16.98 40.50
N GLY A 358 17.85 17.91 41.42
CA GLY A 358 16.81 18.91 41.22
C GLY A 358 17.24 19.98 40.21
N ILE A 359 16.29 20.49 39.43
CA ILE A 359 16.50 21.50 38.39
C ILE A 359 15.63 22.74 38.68
N ASP A 360 16.11 23.93 38.32
CA ASP A 360 15.30 25.16 38.34
C ASP A 360 14.63 25.40 36.96
N ALA A 361 13.94 26.54 36.78
CA ALA A 361 13.24 26.86 35.53
C ALA A 361 14.17 27.27 34.37
N GLU A 362 15.42 27.67 34.64
CA GLU A 362 16.40 28.16 33.65
C GLU A 362 17.41 27.07 33.26
N THR A 363 17.37 25.92 33.91
CA THR A 363 18.31 24.81 33.73
C THR A 363 18.20 24.20 32.32
N THR A 364 19.32 24.25 31.56
CA THR A 364 19.43 23.82 30.15
C THR A 364 20.21 22.51 29.92
N GLU A 365 20.76 21.91 30.98
CA GLU A 365 21.25 20.52 30.99
C GLU A 365 20.41 19.72 32.00
N ILE A 366 19.81 18.61 31.57
CA ILE A 366 18.86 17.82 32.36
C ILE A 366 19.50 16.47 32.70
N PRO A 367 20.10 16.31 33.90
CA PRO A 367 20.79 15.08 34.28
C PRO A 367 19.80 14.00 34.74
N VAL A 368 20.01 12.76 34.32
CA VAL A 368 19.18 11.60 34.68
C VAL A 368 20.03 10.45 35.22
N VAL A 369 19.40 9.49 35.90
CA VAL A 369 20.10 8.38 36.56
C VAL A 369 20.55 7.31 35.55
N GLU A 370 19.73 7.08 34.53
CA GLU A 370 19.92 6.04 33.52
C GLU A 370 20.83 6.52 32.36
N SER A 371 21.23 5.61 31.47
CA SER A 371 22.05 5.97 30.29
C SER A 371 21.19 6.46 29.13
N THR A 372 21.63 7.49 28.43
CA THR A 372 20.97 7.99 27.20
C THR A 372 21.62 7.46 25.91
N GLU A 373 22.47 6.43 25.97
CA GLU A 373 23.18 5.88 24.80
C GLU A 373 22.24 5.41 23.67
N GLU A 374 21.03 4.96 24.03
CA GLU A 374 19.99 4.57 23.07
C GLU A 374 19.11 5.72 22.56
N VAL A 375 19.30 6.96 23.04
CA VAL A 375 18.51 8.11 22.59
C VAL A 375 19.03 8.60 21.25
N SER A 376 18.14 8.68 20.26
CA SER A 376 18.45 9.23 18.94
C SER A 376 18.10 10.72 18.87
N LEU A 377 18.87 11.49 18.10
CA LEU A 377 18.51 12.86 17.68
C LEU A 377 17.78 12.89 16.33
N ILE A 378 17.63 11.73 15.66
CA ILE A 378 16.98 11.62 14.34
C ILE A 378 15.47 11.45 14.53
N CYS A 379 14.69 12.36 13.97
CA CYS A 379 13.24 12.23 13.79
C CYS A 379 12.88 12.16 12.29
N GLY A 380 11.72 11.58 11.97
CA GLY A 380 11.26 11.43 10.59
C GLY A 380 9.88 10.78 10.50
N TYR A 381 9.38 10.60 9.28
CA TYR A 381 7.99 10.17 9.07
C TYR A 381 7.73 8.75 9.61
N THR A 382 8.63 7.81 9.38
CA THR A 382 8.52 6.41 9.85
C THR A 382 9.47 6.11 11.01
N ILE A 383 9.75 7.09 11.88
CA ILE A 383 10.64 6.91 13.04
C ILE A 383 9.88 7.26 14.31
N ARG A 384 9.70 6.27 15.21
CA ARG A 384 9.23 6.50 16.58
C ARG A 384 10.37 7.12 17.39
N ASN A 385 10.47 8.44 17.34
CA ASN A 385 11.39 9.23 18.15
C ASN A 385 10.88 10.67 18.26
N SER A 386 11.20 11.33 19.37
CA SER A 386 10.98 12.76 19.54
C SER A 386 12.20 13.44 20.15
N LEU A 387 12.21 14.76 20.08
CA LEU A 387 13.15 15.60 20.83
C LEU A 387 12.51 16.20 22.10
N TYR A 388 11.42 15.61 22.60
CA TYR A 388 10.60 16.15 23.69
C TYR A 388 10.54 15.21 24.89
N LEU A 389 10.74 15.78 26.08
CA LEU A 389 10.59 15.14 27.38
C LEU A 389 9.38 15.75 28.08
N GLN A 390 8.71 14.97 28.93
CA GLN A 390 7.74 15.45 29.90
C GLN A 390 8.30 15.27 31.31
N VAL A 391 8.20 16.31 32.15
CA VAL A 391 8.46 16.25 33.59
C VAL A 391 7.28 16.92 34.28
N ASP A 392 6.52 16.16 35.07
CA ASP A 392 5.24 16.61 35.65
C ASP A 392 4.32 17.25 34.58
N ASP A 393 3.94 18.53 34.76
CA ASP A 393 3.12 19.33 33.83
C ASP A 393 3.97 20.14 32.80
N GLU A 394 5.29 19.94 32.73
CA GLU A 394 6.18 20.64 31.79
C GLU A 394 6.62 19.74 30.62
N ILE A 395 6.69 20.31 29.40
CA ILE A 395 7.40 19.72 28.26
C ILE A 395 8.73 20.46 28.05
N ILE A 396 9.81 19.70 27.89
CA ILE A 396 11.17 20.17 27.65
C ILE A 396 11.65 19.65 26.28
N ARG A 397 12.23 20.50 25.43
CA ARG A 397 12.83 20.06 24.15
C ARG A 397 14.36 19.99 24.27
N PHE A 398 14.97 18.87 23.90
CA PHE A 398 16.44 18.73 23.87
C PHE A 398 17.00 18.78 22.43
N GLN A 399 18.30 19.08 22.29
CA GLN A 399 18.96 19.20 20.98
C GLN A 399 20.32 18.50 20.93
N ASP A 400 20.78 17.95 22.05
CA ASP A 400 22.08 17.30 22.21
C ASP A 400 22.03 16.39 23.47
N LEU A 401 23.04 15.55 23.67
CA LEU A 401 23.07 14.51 24.72
C LEU A 401 24.33 14.59 25.60
N MET A 402 24.25 13.95 26.75
CA MET A 402 25.38 13.57 27.61
C MET A 402 25.13 12.14 28.13
N PRO A 403 26.14 11.34 28.52
CA PRO A 403 25.95 9.90 28.80
C PRO A 403 24.80 9.55 29.78
N ASN A 404 24.49 10.47 30.70
CA ASN A 404 23.40 10.35 31.67
C ASN A 404 22.56 11.65 31.71
N GLY A 405 22.12 12.15 30.56
CA GLY A 405 21.31 13.38 30.50
C GLY A 405 21.16 14.03 29.13
N PHE A 406 20.43 15.13 29.12
CA PHE A 406 20.07 15.87 27.92
C PHE A 406 20.69 17.28 27.94
N ARG A 407 21.00 17.82 26.77
CA ARG A 407 21.68 19.11 26.61
C ARG A 407 20.94 20.05 25.66
N LYS A 408 21.26 21.34 25.80
CA LYS A 408 20.68 22.45 25.02
C LYS A 408 19.15 22.43 25.14
N CYS A 409 18.67 22.20 26.36
CA CYS A 409 17.27 22.00 26.66
C CYS A 409 16.52 23.33 26.70
N GLU A 410 15.45 23.41 25.92
CA GLU A 410 14.48 24.51 25.90
C GLU A 410 13.32 24.14 26.84
N ARG A 411 12.98 25.04 27.75
CA ARG A 411 12.02 24.85 28.86
C ARG A 411 10.66 25.46 28.53
N GLY A 412 9.58 24.97 29.16
CA GLY A 412 8.21 25.45 28.93
C GLY A 412 7.72 25.29 27.49
N MET A 413 8.14 24.21 26.82
CA MET A 413 7.86 24.00 25.41
C MET A 413 6.38 23.64 25.16
N LEU A 414 5.94 23.88 23.92
CA LEU A 414 4.54 23.73 23.49
C LEU A 414 3.52 24.54 24.32
N GLY A 415 3.96 25.60 25.00
CA GLY A 415 3.10 26.45 25.83
C GLY A 415 2.88 25.92 27.26
N THR A 416 3.63 24.90 27.66
CA THR A 416 3.73 24.49 29.07
C THR A 416 4.54 25.50 29.89
N LYS A 417 4.53 25.39 31.21
CA LYS A 417 5.18 26.36 32.10
C LYS A 417 6.51 25.82 32.64
N ALA A 418 7.59 26.56 32.38
CA ALA A 418 8.88 26.32 33.01
C ALA A 418 8.80 26.41 34.56
N VAL A 419 9.17 25.34 35.26
CA VAL A 419 9.14 25.28 36.74
C VAL A 419 10.36 24.52 37.33
N PRO A 420 10.65 24.67 38.63
CA PRO A 420 11.61 23.80 39.31
C PRO A 420 11.05 22.39 39.53
N HIS A 421 11.85 21.35 39.27
CA HIS A 421 11.48 19.94 39.51
C HIS A 421 12.43 19.29 40.52
N GLY A 422 11.90 18.34 41.30
CA GLY A 422 12.65 17.64 42.34
C GLY A 422 13.56 16.52 41.82
N LYS A 423 14.68 16.29 42.52
CA LYS A 423 15.50 15.08 42.38
C LYS A 423 14.60 13.84 42.51
N GLY A 424 14.70 12.90 41.58
CA GLY A 424 13.86 11.71 41.54
C GLY A 424 12.51 11.86 40.83
N ALA A 425 12.19 13.03 40.25
CA ALA A 425 10.99 13.17 39.40
C ALA A 425 11.11 12.32 38.12
N LYS A 426 9.96 11.87 37.60
CA LYS A 426 9.88 11.08 36.37
C LYS A 426 10.10 11.99 35.16
N VAL A 427 11.01 11.59 34.28
CA VAL A 427 11.25 12.22 32.97
C VAL A 427 10.79 11.24 31.88
N GLY A 428 9.61 11.47 31.31
CA GLY A 428 9.11 10.66 30.20
C GLY A 428 9.68 11.15 28.87
N HIS A 429 10.24 10.27 28.04
CA HIS A 429 10.60 10.61 26.66
C HIS A 429 9.37 10.40 25.78
N LEU A 430 8.71 11.50 25.39
CA LEU A 430 7.44 11.46 24.67
C LEU A 430 7.59 10.78 23.30
N THR A 431 6.64 9.94 22.91
CA THR A 431 6.58 9.42 21.55
C THR A 431 6.16 10.50 20.58
N GLN A 432 6.91 10.63 19.48
CA GLN A 432 6.40 11.18 18.24
C GLN A 432 6.54 10.17 17.10
N TYR A 433 5.63 10.29 16.13
CA TYR A 433 5.63 9.55 14.86
C TYR A 433 5.10 10.47 13.74
N PHE A 434 5.18 10.03 12.48
CA PHE A 434 4.76 10.82 11.31
C PHE A 434 5.36 12.24 11.29
N SER A 435 6.64 12.35 11.68
CA SER A 435 7.46 13.57 11.82
C SER A 435 7.04 14.62 12.86
N ALA A 436 5.76 14.70 13.25
CA ALA A 436 5.23 15.84 14.03
C ALA A 436 4.13 15.51 15.05
N TYR A 437 3.61 14.28 15.06
CA TYR A 437 2.45 13.91 15.86
C TYR A 437 2.88 13.13 17.10
N PHE A 438 2.26 13.44 18.24
CA PHE A 438 2.36 12.66 19.47
C PHE A 438 1.29 11.56 19.50
N ALA A 439 1.51 10.53 20.30
CA ALA A 439 0.55 9.43 20.48
C ALA A 439 0.03 9.37 21.93
N PRO A 440 -1.22 8.92 22.15
CA PRO A 440 -1.66 8.39 23.44
C PRO A 440 -1.06 6.98 23.67
N ASP A 441 -0.97 6.55 24.92
CA ASP A 441 -0.79 5.13 25.25
C ASP A 441 -2.01 4.35 24.68
N PRO A 442 -1.84 3.33 23.82
CA PRO A 442 -2.94 2.56 23.22
C PRO A 442 -3.87 1.84 24.20
N GLU A 443 -3.42 1.58 25.44
CA GLU A 443 -4.26 1.02 26.50
C GLU A 443 -5.02 2.08 27.32
N SER A 444 -4.65 3.36 27.19
CA SER A 444 -5.18 4.43 28.02
C SER A 444 -6.66 4.81 27.77
N PRO A 445 -7.30 5.51 28.73
CA PRO A 445 -8.56 6.21 28.51
C PRO A 445 -8.49 7.30 27.43
N LEU A 446 -7.31 7.91 27.20
CA LEU A 446 -7.10 8.98 26.21
C LEU A 446 -7.26 8.45 24.77
N PHE A 447 -6.68 7.28 24.46
CA PHE A 447 -6.86 6.60 23.17
C PHE A 447 -8.35 6.44 22.81
N LEU A 448 -9.16 6.03 23.80
CA LEU A 448 -10.61 5.92 23.63
C LEU A 448 -11.33 7.28 23.65
N GLU A 449 -10.80 8.32 24.30
CA GLU A 449 -11.38 9.68 24.21
C GLU A 449 -11.23 10.25 22.81
N ILE A 450 -10.09 10.05 22.16
CA ILE A 450 -9.84 10.53 20.80
C ILE A 450 -10.79 9.83 19.81
N ALA A 451 -11.00 8.52 19.95
CA ALA A 451 -12.03 7.79 19.21
C ALA A 451 -13.46 8.36 19.43
N ARG A 452 -13.84 8.66 20.68
CA ARG A 452 -15.14 9.30 20.99
C ARG A 452 -15.25 10.70 20.40
N ASN A 453 -14.17 11.48 20.40
CA ASN A 453 -14.14 12.80 19.79
C ASN A 453 -14.25 12.72 18.27
N THR A 454 -13.63 11.74 17.60
CA THR A 454 -13.83 11.45 16.18
C THR A 454 -15.31 11.15 15.85
N ALA A 455 -15.96 10.27 16.64
CA ALA A 455 -17.38 9.94 16.47
C ALA A 455 -18.29 11.17 16.69
N LYS A 456 -18.02 11.96 17.74
CA LYS A 456 -18.73 13.20 18.03
C LYS A 456 -18.59 14.20 16.87
N THR A 457 -17.37 14.40 16.36
CA THR A 457 -17.08 15.32 15.25
C THR A 457 -17.75 14.88 13.95
N TYR A 458 -17.85 13.56 13.70
CA TYR A 458 -18.60 13.01 12.57
C TYR A 458 -20.09 13.41 12.62
N ASP A 459 -20.76 13.16 13.74
CA ASP A 459 -22.19 13.48 13.92
C ASP A 459 -22.47 15.00 13.91
N GLU A 460 -21.76 15.77 14.75
CA GLU A 460 -21.97 17.21 14.91
C GLU A 460 -21.56 17.99 13.64
N GLY A 461 -20.51 17.55 12.94
CA GLY A 461 -20.04 18.16 11.69
C GLY A 461 -20.85 17.79 10.45
N GLY A 462 -21.75 16.79 10.54
CA GLY A 462 -22.60 16.36 9.42
C GLY A 462 -21.87 15.58 8.32
N PHE A 463 -20.78 14.91 8.69
CA PHE A 463 -20.02 14.05 7.79
C PHE A 463 -20.82 12.80 7.37
N SER A 464 -20.34 12.06 6.37
CA SER A 464 -20.93 10.78 5.93
C SER A 464 -19.90 9.74 5.48
N MET A 465 -18.62 10.12 5.53
CA MET A 465 -17.42 9.31 5.34
C MET A 465 -16.45 9.58 6.51
N ILE A 466 -15.62 8.60 6.87
CA ILE A 466 -14.45 8.74 7.74
C ILE A 466 -13.27 8.05 7.07
N TYR A 467 -12.13 8.72 7.02
CA TYR A 467 -10.84 8.14 6.65
C TYR A 467 -9.92 8.17 7.88
N LEU A 468 -9.54 7.00 8.38
CA LEU A 468 -8.58 6.86 9.49
C LEU A 468 -7.19 6.58 8.89
N ASP A 469 -6.53 7.65 8.47
CA ASP A 469 -5.12 7.59 8.07
C ASP A 469 -4.24 7.38 9.30
N ALA A 470 -2.97 6.99 9.10
CA ALA A 470 -2.02 6.74 10.17
C ALA A 470 -2.40 5.63 11.18
N LEU A 471 -3.50 4.88 10.98
CA LEU A 471 -3.94 3.79 11.89
C LEU A 471 -2.97 2.58 11.87
N ASP A 472 -2.15 2.45 10.83
CA ASP A 472 -1.01 1.53 10.80
C ASP A 472 0.12 1.95 11.77
N GLY A 473 0.09 3.21 12.21
CA GLY A 473 0.98 3.78 13.22
C GLY A 473 0.84 3.14 14.60
N THR A 474 -0.30 2.54 14.95
CA THR A 474 -0.49 1.79 16.20
C THR A 474 0.62 0.76 16.42
N GLN A 475 1.07 0.08 15.35
CA GLN A 475 2.12 -0.93 15.42
C GLN A 475 3.51 -0.36 15.80
N ALA A 476 3.73 0.95 15.64
CA ALA A 476 4.96 1.60 16.13
C ALA A 476 4.95 1.79 17.65
N LEU A 477 3.77 1.97 18.25
CA LEU A 477 3.56 2.23 19.68
C LEU A 477 3.75 0.98 20.53
N LEU A 478 3.35 -0.18 20.02
CA LEU A 478 3.35 -1.45 20.75
C LEU A 478 4.72 -2.14 20.77
N GLU A 479 5.12 -2.66 21.94
CA GLU A 479 6.17 -3.68 22.05
C GLU A 479 5.76 -4.96 21.30
N ASP A 480 4.50 -5.39 21.48
CA ASP A 480 3.93 -6.51 20.76
C ASP A 480 3.20 -6.10 19.47
N LYS A 481 3.97 -6.03 18.41
CA LYS A 481 3.49 -5.78 17.04
C LYS A 481 2.50 -6.81 16.49
N GLU A 482 2.36 -8.01 17.09
CA GLU A 482 1.33 -8.98 16.69
C GLU A 482 -0.06 -8.63 17.27
N LEU A 483 -0.16 -7.66 18.20
CA LEU A 483 -1.42 -7.22 18.80
C LEU A 483 -2.04 -5.98 18.16
N ALA A 484 -1.38 -5.31 17.21
CA ALA A 484 -1.86 -4.06 16.60
C ALA A 484 -3.33 -4.14 16.09
N TRP A 485 -3.69 -5.25 15.44
CA TRP A 485 -5.06 -5.53 14.96
C TRP A 485 -6.17 -5.44 16.03
N TYR A 486 -5.83 -5.62 17.32
CA TYR A 486 -6.75 -5.53 18.45
C TYR A 486 -6.96 -4.07 18.86
N HIS A 487 -5.88 -3.29 18.99
CA HIS A 487 -5.95 -1.87 19.30
C HIS A 487 -6.64 -1.08 18.18
N ASP A 488 -6.33 -1.38 16.91
CA ASP A 488 -7.03 -0.82 15.74
C ASP A 488 -8.53 -1.16 15.79
N ALA A 489 -8.88 -2.41 16.08
CA ALA A 489 -10.28 -2.85 16.18
C ALA A 489 -11.01 -2.20 17.35
N ARG A 490 -10.31 -1.97 18.47
CA ARG A 490 -10.82 -1.27 19.66
C ARG A 490 -11.06 0.21 19.36
N PHE A 491 -10.18 0.87 18.62
CA PHE A 491 -10.35 2.26 18.19
C PHE A 491 -11.54 2.42 17.24
N VAL A 492 -11.59 1.61 16.17
CA VAL A 492 -12.69 1.64 15.18
C VAL A 492 -14.04 1.27 15.83
N ARG A 493 -14.07 0.29 16.73
CA ARG A 493 -15.26 -0.07 17.52
C ARG A 493 -15.72 1.09 18.41
N GLU A 494 -14.79 1.76 19.09
CA GLU A 494 -15.11 2.90 19.96
C GLU A 494 -15.71 4.06 19.14
N ILE A 495 -15.22 4.31 17.92
CA ILE A 495 -15.86 5.26 16.99
C ILE A 495 -17.29 4.80 16.66
N LEU A 496 -17.44 3.59 16.09
CA LEU A 496 -18.71 3.12 15.54
C LEU A 496 -19.83 3.00 16.58
N ARG A 497 -19.53 2.62 17.82
CA ARG A 497 -20.54 2.55 18.90
C ARG A 497 -20.92 3.92 19.47
N ASN A 498 -20.08 4.94 19.27
CA ASN A 498 -20.35 6.30 19.72
C ASN A 498 -21.06 7.19 18.68
N ILE A 499 -20.95 6.86 17.38
CA ILE A 499 -21.79 7.48 16.33
C ILE A 499 -23.28 7.27 16.63
N LYS A 500 -24.10 8.28 16.30
CA LYS A 500 -25.56 8.32 16.50
C LYS A 500 -26.35 8.58 15.22
N SER A 501 -25.72 9.11 14.18
CA SER A 501 -26.30 9.25 12.83
C SER A 501 -26.08 7.98 11.98
N GLU A 502 -26.16 8.09 10.65
CA GLU A 502 -25.97 6.93 9.76
C GLU A 502 -24.52 6.42 9.79
N PRO A 503 -24.28 5.10 9.63
CA PRO A 503 -22.94 4.55 9.59
C PRO A 503 -22.06 5.18 8.48
N PRO A 504 -20.79 5.47 8.76
CA PRO A 504 -19.89 6.09 7.79
C PRO A 504 -19.62 5.17 6.59
N LEU A 505 -19.28 5.78 5.45
CA LEU A 505 -18.35 5.16 4.52
C LEU A 505 -16.99 5.17 5.23
N LEU A 506 -16.47 4.01 5.61
CA LEU A 506 -15.24 3.90 6.40
C LEU A 506 -14.07 3.33 5.58
N GLU A 507 -13.00 4.10 5.53
CA GLU A 507 -11.67 3.70 5.04
C GLU A 507 -10.59 3.99 6.08
N TYR A 508 -9.45 3.31 5.92
CA TYR A 508 -8.30 3.41 6.81
C TYR A 508 -7.05 2.79 6.18
N SER A 509 -5.87 3.27 6.58
CA SER A 509 -4.57 2.82 6.09
C SER A 509 -4.22 1.39 6.52
N THR A 510 -4.62 1.00 7.73
CA THR A 510 -4.19 -0.25 8.40
C THR A 510 -4.74 -1.55 7.79
N MET A 511 -3.99 -2.63 8.04
CA MET A 511 -4.17 -4.03 7.63
C MET A 511 -3.91 -5.19 8.80
N HIS A 512 -5.26 -5.63 8.75
CA HIS A 512 -5.83 -6.83 9.41
C HIS A 512 -7.33 -7.17 9.20
N PRO A 513 -7.70 -8.47 9.27
CA PRO A 513 -9.07 -8.97 9.09
C PRO A 513 -10.12 -8.49 10.09
N SER A 514 -9.73 -8.15 11.31
CA SER A 514 -10.63 -7.76 12.41
C SER A 514 -11.51 -6.55 12.09
N LEU A 515 -11.07 -5.71 11.14
CA LEU A 515 -11.75 -4.49 10.72
C LEU A 515 -12.66 -4.69 9.50
N TRP A 516 -12.62 -5.85 8.84
CA TRP A 516 -13.29 -6.09 7.54
C TRP A 516 -14.79 -5.80 7.59
N ALA A 517 -15.48 -6.20 8.68
CA ALA A 517 -16.93 -6.02 8.82
C ALA A 517 -17.35 -4.54 8.96
N ALA A 518 -16.40 -3.63 9.19
CA ALA A 518 -16.60 -2.20 9.17
C ALA A 518 -16.13 -1.53 7.85
N ARG A 519 -15.30 -2.18 7.02
CA ARG A 519 -14.66 -1.57 5.83
C ARG A 519 -15.66 -1.34 4.70
N SER A 520 -15.73 -0.13 4.17
CA SER A 520 -16.66 0.24 3.09
C SER A 520 -16.11 0.08 1.68
N ARG A 521 -14.82 0.33 1.45
CA ARG A 521 -14.10 0.03 0.20
C ARG A 521 -12.61 -0.16 0.47
N MET A 522 -11.83 -0.53 -0.55
CA MET A 522 -10.39 -0.77 -0.41
C MET A 522 -9.63 -0.44 -1.70
N GLY A 523 -8.33 -0.21 -1.59
CA GLY A 523 -7.48 0.25 -2.71
C GLY A 523 -7.10 1.74 -2.64
N ALA A 524 -7.00 2.33 -1.44
CA ALA A 524 -6.60 3.74 -1.26
C ALA A 524 -5.06 3.96 -1.38
N TRP A 525 -4.44 3.46 -2.46
CA TRP A 525 -2.99 3.60 -2.68
C TRP A 525 -2.59 5.02 -3.10
N ASP A 526 -1.50 5.54 -2.57
CA ASP A 526 -0.95 6.85 -2.96
C ASP A 526 -0.45 6.85 -4.41
N SER A 527 -0.41 8.05 -4.99
CA SER A 527 -0.06 8.25 -6.38
C SER A 527 1.36 7.76 -6.74
N PRO A 528 1.53 7.00 -7.83
CA PRO A 528 2.84 6.79 -8.43
C PRO A 528 3.34 8.10 -9.05
N ALA A 529 4.63 8.38 -8.90
CA ALA A 529 5.30 9.44 -9.64
C ALA A 529 5.68 9.00 -11.07
N ARG A 530 5.80 7.69 -11.32
CA ARG A 530 6.27 7.11 -12.59
C ARG A 530 5.80 5.66 -12.77
N GLY A 531 5.95 5.11 -13.97
CA GLY A 531 5.63 3.70 -14.28
C GLY A 531 4.13 3.37 -14.35
N TYR A 532 3.28 4.38 -14.58
CA TYR A 532 1.82 4.37 -14.50
C TYR A 532 1.13 3.07 -14.92
N LEU A 533 1.30 2.60 -16.16
CA LEU A 533 0.62 1.38 -16.66
C LEU A 533 0.91 0.13 -15.79
N LYS A 534 2.18 -0.06 -15.41
CA LYS A 534 2.64 -1.19 -14.56
C LYS A 534 2.14 -1.06 -13.12
N PHE A 535 1.92 0.17 -12.64
CA PHE A 535 1.32 0.43 -11.33
C PHE A 535 -0.19 0.17 -11.35
N PHE A 536 -0.90 0.57 -12.41
CA PHE A 536 -2.34 0.32 -12.56
C PHE A 536 -2.64 -1.17 -12.63
N ASP A 537 -1.96 -1.95 -13.49
CA ASP A 537 -2.15 -3.40 -13.57
C ASP A 537 -1.84 -4.11 -12.24
N TRP A 538 -0.80 -3.68 -11.53
CA TRP A 538 -0.47 -4.23 -10.20
C TRP A 538 -1.49 -3.84 -9.12
N HIS A 539 -2.11 -2.66 -9.21
CA HIS A 539 -3.19 -2.28 -8.30
C HIS A 539 -4.47 -3.08 -8.58
N ILE A 540 -4.77 -3.38 -9.84
CA ILE A 540 -5.89 -4.26 -10.23
C ILE A 540 -5.65 -5.69 -9.72
N GLU A 541 -4.43 -6.22 -9.87
CA GLU A 541 -4.03 -7.51 -9.28
C GLU A 541 -4.19 -7.51 -7.74
N SER A 542 -3.71 -6.46 -7.08
CA SER A 542 -3.88 -6.27 -5.63
C SER A 542 -5.36 -6.21 -5.21
N ASN A 543 -6.20 -5.47 -5.93
CA ASN A 543 -7.63 -5.38 -5.68
C ASN A 543 -8.35 -6.71 -5.97
N ALA A 544 -7.89 -7.51 -6.93
CA ALA A 544 -8.39 -8.87 -7.15
C ALA A 544 -8.11 -9.77 -5.94
N GLN A 545 -6.88 -9.73 -5.41
CA GLN A 545 -6.47 -10.51 -4.23
C GLN A 545 -7.03 -9.98 -2.89
N SER A 546 -7.53 -8.74 -2.87
CA SER A 546 -8.02 -8.06 -1.66
C SER A 546 -9.50 -7.64 -1.77
N ALA A 547 -9.83 -6.51 -2.39
CA ALA A 547 -11.19 -5.98 -2.48
C ALA A 547 -12.20 -7.01 -3.05
N VAL A 548 -11.88 -7.61 -4.20
CA VAL A 548 -12.73 -8.60 -4.86
C VAL A 548 -12.81 -9.90 -4.05
N LYS A 549 -11.66 -10.43 -3.58
CA LYS A 549 -11.61 -11.61 -2.70
C LYS A 549 -12.47 -11.45 -1.44
N CYS A 550 -12.52 -10.25 -0.88
CA CYS A 550 -13.22 -9.93 0.38
C CYS A 550 -14.62 -9.34 0.18
N TYR A 551 -15.21 -9.46 -1.01
CA TYR A 551 -16.54 -8.94 -1.38
C TYR A 551 -16.75 -7.42 -1.19
N LEU A 552 -15.69 -6.61 -1.12
CA LEU A 552 -15.76 -5.15 -1.01
C LEU A 552 -15.74 -4.46 -2.40
N PRO A 553 -16.26 -3.23 -2.53
CA PRO A 553 -15.91 -2.34 -3.64
C PRO A 553 -14.42 -2.05 -3.67
N GLY A 554 -13.87 -1.94 -4.89
CA GLY A 554 -12.50 -1.48 -5.12
C GLY A 554 -12.45 0.01 -5.45
N GLN A 555 -11.29 0.62 -5.22
CA GLN A 555 -10.90 1.89 -5.81
C GLN A 555 -9.45 1.81 -6.29
N MET A 556 -9.08 2.66 -7.24
CA MET A 556 -7.74 2.67 -7.84
C MET A 556 -6.75 3.59 -7.14
N GLY A 557 -7.15 4.27 -6.06
CA GLY A 557 -6.29 5.08 -5.21
C GLY A 557 -6.23 6.54 -5.62
N TRP A 558 -5.27 7.24 -5.01
CA TRP A 558 -5.06 8.68 -5.10
C TRP A 558 -4.25 9.05 -6.35
N PHE A 559 -4.83 9.82 -7.28
CA PHE A 559 -4.13 10.27 -8.49
C PHE A 559 -4.03 11.78 -8.63
N SER A 560 -2.81 12.27 -8.88
CA SER A 560 -2.59 13.61 -9.37
C SER A 560 -2.87 13.63 -10.89
N VAL A 561 -4.03 14.13 -11.31
CA VAL A 561 -4.41 14.16 -12.75
C VAL A 561 -3.48 15.04 -13.60
N CYS A 562 -2.78 15.96 -12.96
CA CYS A 562 -1.59 16.62 -13.44
C CYS A 562 -0.51 16.47 -12.36
N PRO A 563 0.79 16.31 -12.69
CA PRO A 563 1.84 16.18 -11.69
C PRO A 563 1.86 17.36 -10.69
N PRO A 564 2.08 17.12 -9.38
CA PRO A 564 2.02 18.16 -8.36
C PRO A 564 3.13 19.19 -8.55
N THR A 565 2.79 20.48 -8.42
CA THR A 565 3.59 21.64 -8.84
C THR A 565 4.76 22.00 -7.91
N VAL A 566 5.61 21.03 -7.60
CA VAL A 566 6.98 21.27 -7.10
C VAL A 566 7.84 21.63 -8.30
N LYS A 567 8.41 22.86 -8.30
CA LYS A 567 8.98 23.49 -9.51
C LYS A 567 10.11 22.68 -10.20
N ASP A 568 10.84 21.88 -9.44
CA ASP A 568 12.08 21.24 -9.90
C ASP A 568 11.90 19.74 -10.25
N ASP A 569 10.77 19.13 -9.88
CA ASP A 569 10.53 17.67 -9.89
C ASP A 569 10.27 17.04 -11.30
N PHE A 570 10.31 17.86 -12.35
CA PHE A 570 10.19 17.46 -13.76
C PHE A 570 11.55 17.21 -14.43
N ARG A 571 12.62 17.79 -13.88
CA ARG A 571 13.99 17.40 -14.27
C ARG A 571 14.17 15.91 -13.94
N ASN A 572 15.01 15.23 -14.73
CA ASN A 572 15.26 13.79 -14.74
C ASN A 572 14.07 12.80 -14.70
N PHE A 573 12.83 13.22 -14.99
CA PHE A 573 11.65 12.33 -14.97
C PHE A 573 11.41 11.62 -13.62
N GLN A 574 11.83 12.22 -12.50
CA GLN A 574 11.40 11.75 -11.17
C GLN A 574 9.88 11.68 -11.04
N THR A 575 9.18 12.64 -11.66
CA THR A 575 7.76 12.58 -11.97
C THR A 575 7.59 12.52 -13.49
N LEU A 576 6.84 11.55 -14.01
CA LEU A 576 6.44 11.49 -15.42
C LEU A 576 5.22 12.36 -15.68
N THR A 577 5.10 12.90 -16.90
CA THR A 577 3.86 13.55 -17.35
C THR A 577 2.78 12.48 -17.57
N LEU A 578 1.55 12.75 -17.10
CA LEU A 578 0.43 11.83 -17.24
C LEU A 578 -0.27 12.04 -18.60
N TYR A 579 0.28 11.42 -19.64
CA TYR A 579 -0.20 11.52 -21.02
C TYR A 579 -1.51 10.75 -21.29
N ARG A 580 -2.14 11.05 -22.44
CA ARG A 580 -3.46 10.54 -22.88
C ARG A 580 -3.59 9.02 -22.83
N GLU A 581 -2.57 8.26 -23.23
CA GLU A 581 -2.58 6.80 -23.21
C GLU A 581 -2.70 6.21 -21.79
N HIS A 582 -2.16 6.89 -20.79
CA HIS A 582 -2.23 6.48 -19.39
C HIS A 582 -3.64 6.69 -18.82
N LEU A 583 -4.32 7.75 -19.26
CA LEU A 583 -5.66 8.13 -18.81
C LEU A 583 -6.73 7.27 -19.47
N ASP A 584 -6.59 6.97 -20.77
CA ASP A 584 -7.46 5.99 -21.45
C ASP A 584 -7.31 4.60 -20.81
N TYR A 585 -6.07 4.21 -20.45
CA TYR A 585 -5.82 2.97 -19.72
C TYR A 585 -6.51 2.97 -18.35
N LEU A 586 -6.19 3.94 -17.47
CA LEU A 586 -6.74 4.04 -16.13
C LEU A 586 -8.27 4.09 -16.14
N GLY A 587 -8.86 4.94 -16.98
CA GLY A 587 -10.30 5.06 -17.15
C GLY A 587 -10.96 3.76 -17.62
N SER A 588 -10.39 3.10 -18.65
CA SER A 588 -10.96 1.85 -19.16
C SER A 588 -10.90 0.71 -18.15
N LYS A 589 -9.84 0.65 -17.33
CA LYS A 589 -9.71 -0.31 -16.24
C LYS A 589 -10.68 -0.01 -15.09
N CYS A 590 -10.78 1.25 -14.65
CA CYS A 590 -11.75 1.66 -13.62
C CYS A 590 -13.18 1.28 -14.02
N LEU A 591 -13.53 1.52 -15.28
CA LEU A 591 -14.81 1.14 -15.87
C LEU A 591 -15.01 -0.38 -15.91
N ALA A 592 -14.05 -1.14 -16.43
CA ALA A 592 -14.16 -2.60 -16.59
C ALA A 592 -14.18 -3.38 -15.26
N HIS A 593 -13.58 -2.84 -14.20
CA HIS A 593 -13.49 -3.50 -12.89
C HIS A 593 -14.51 -2.98 -11.84
N ASP A 594 -15.32 -1.97 -12.17
CA ASP A 594 -16.10 -1.16 -11.22
C ASP A 594 -15.24 -0.70 -10.03
N HIS A 595 -14.25 0.14 -10.31
CA HIS A 595 -13.39 0.76 -9.30
C HIS A 595 -13.50 2.29 -9.35
N GLY A 596 -13.68 2.92 -8.19
CA GLY A 596 -13.69 4.37 -8.05
C GLY A 596 -12.29 4.98 -8.08
N LEU A 597 -12.22 6.32 -8.11
CA LEU A 597 -10.97 7.09 -8.13
C LEU A 597 -10.93 8.10 -6.99
N SER A 598 -9.73 8.32 -6.43
CA SER A 598 -9.43 9.50 -5.62
C SER A 598 -8.49 10.45 -6.35
N TYR A 599 -8.59 11.75 -6.11
CA TYR A 599 -7.77 12.76 -6.76
C TYR A 599 -6.95 13.61 -5.78
N LEU A 600 -5.73 13.96 -6.19
CA LEU A 600 -4.82 14.87 -5.51
C LEU A 600 -4.72 16.19 -6.29
N GLY A 601 -4.56 17.31 -5.57
CA GLY A 601 -4.25 18.62 -6.16
C GLY A 601 -5.40 19.33 -6.87
N ILE A 602 -6.63 18.83 -6.76
CA ILE A 602 -7.83 19.54 -7.25
C ILE A 602 -8.30 20.55 -6.20
N SER A 603 -8.36 21.83 -6.59
CA SER A 603 -8.88 22.92 -5.77
C SER A 603 -9.52 24.00 -6.63
N LEU A 604 -10.32 24.87 -6.00
CA LEU A 604 -10.70 26.14 -6.63
C LEU A 604 -9.47 26.97 -7.03
N GLY A 605 -9.66 27.79 -8.06
CA GLY A 605 -8.62 28.59 -8.71
C GLY A 605 -8.31 28.13 -10.13
N THR A 606 -7.23 28.68 -10.70
CA THR A 606 -6.74 28.30 -12.03
C THR A 606 -5.89 27.03 -11.91
N LEU A 607 -6.48 25.89 -12.29
CA LEU A 607 -5.73 24.64 -12.45
C LEU A 607 -4.86 24.65 -13.73
N PRO A 608 -3.79 23.85 -13.78
CA PRO A 608 -3.05 23.57 -15.00
C PRO A 608 -3.97 23.07 -16.14
N PRO A 609 -3.75 23.46 -17.41
CA PRO A 609 -4.56 22.97 -18.54
C PRO A 609 -4.62 21.44 -18.63
N ALA A 610 -3.51 20.73 -18.36
CA ALA A 610 -3.51 19.27 -18.33
C ALA A 610 -4.37 18.70 -17.19
N ALA A 611 -4.46 19.36 -16.04
CA ALA A 611 -5.32 18.88 -14.94
C ALA A 611 -6.80 18.90 -15.35
N VAL A 612 -7.21 19.93 -16.10
CA VAL A 612 -8.55 20.05 -16.68
C VAL A 612 -8.79 18.99 -17.76
N GLU A 613 -7.92 18.91 -18.78
CA GLU A 613 -8.04 17.97 -19.91
C GLU A 613 -8.11 16.52 -19.42
N ASN A 614 -7.28 16.18 -18.43
CA ASN A 614 -7.19 14.84 -17.87
C ASN A 614 -8.36 14.51 -16.92
N GLY A 615 -8.84 15.50 -16.15
CA GLY A 615 -9.98 15.37 -15.25
C GLY A 615 -11.30 15.15 -15.98
N GLU A 616 -11.58 15.97 -17.01
CA GLU A 616 -12.79 15.83 -17.83
C GLU A 616 -12.80 14.52 -18.62
N ARG A 617 -11.62 14.03 -19.03
CA ARG A 617 -11.47 12.70 -19.64
C ARG A 617 -11.83 11.57 -18.68
N LEU A 618 -11.34 11.59 -17.43
CA LEU A 618 -11.66 10.58 -16.43
C LEU A 618 -13.12 10.67 -15.95
N CYS A 619 -13.69 11.88 -15.89
CA CYS A 619 -15.11 12.10 -15.58
C CYS A 619 -16.05 11.36 -16.55
N LEU A 620 -15.73 11.33 -17.85
CA LEU A 620 -16.49 10.56 -18.84
C LEU A 620 -16.45 9.04 -18.54
N TYR A 621 -15.26 8.49 -18.27
CA TYR A 621 -15.12 7.08 -17.89
C TYR A 621 -15.90 6.75 -16.60
N ASP A 622 -15.80 7.61 -15.57
CA ASP A 622 -16.50 7.39 -14.30
C ASP A 622 -18.02 7.49 -14.44
N SER A 623 -18.50 8.39 -15.30
CA SER A 623 -19.92 8.52 -15.63
C SER A 623 -20.48 7.25 -16.29
N LEU A 624 -19.76 6.68 -17.26
CA LEU A 624 -20.17 5.45 -17.93
C LEU A 624 -20.06 4.21 -17.02
N ARG A 625 -19.06 4.17 -16.12
CA ARG A 625 -18.93 3.17 -15.05
C ARG A 625 -20.13 3.22 -14.10
N ARG A 626 -20.38 4.37 -13.49
CA ARG A 626 -21.48 4.58 -12.52
C ARG A 626 -22.86 4.36 -13.14
N GLY A 627 -23.02 4.66 -14.42
CA GLY A 627 -24.22 4.37 -15.20
C GLY A 627 -24.40 2.89 -15.59
N ASN A 628 -23.42 2.02 -15.37
CA ASN A 628 -23.38 0.62 -15.85
C ASN A 628 -23.61 0.53 -17.38
N TYR A 629 -23.00 1.45 -18.15
CA TYR A 629 -23.29 1.64 -19.57
C TYR A 629 -22.89 0.44 -20.45
N PHE A 630 -21.78 -0.22 -20.12
CA PHE A 630 -21.29 -1.42 -20.81
C PHE A 630 -21.61 -2.67 -19.99
N SER A 631 -21.91 -3.78 -20.68
CA SER A 631 -22.14 -5.07 -20.01
C SER A 631 -20.83 -5.70 -19.49
N PRO A 632 -20.89 -6.63 -18.53
CA PRO A 632 -19.70 -7.36 -18.05
C PRO A 632 -18.95 -8.09 -19.16
N GLU A 633 -19.68 -8.66 -20.12
CA GLU A 633 -19.13 -9.39 -21.26
C GLU A 633 -18.45 -8.43 -22.25
N SER A 634 -19.07 -7.25 -22.46
CA SER A 634 -18.55 -6.18 -23.32
C SER A 634 -17.25 -5.56 -22.80
N THR A 635 -16.92 -5.78 -21.52
CA THR A 635 -15.73 -5.22 -20.85
C THR A 635 -14.68 -6.28 -20.51
N GLU A 636 -14.90 -7.56 -20.77
CA GLU A 636 -13.98 -8.64 -20.34
C GLU A 636 -12.59 -8.51 -20.98
N ALA A 637 -12.54 -8.27 -22.30
CA ALA A 637 -11.27 -8.05 -23.02
C ALA A 637 -10.51 -6.80 -22.53
N VAL A 638 -11.21 -5.83 -21.92
CA VAL A 638 -10.62 -4.60 -21.38
C VAL A 638 -9.88 -4.86 -20.07
N LYS A 639 -10.20 -5.95 -19.37
CA LYS A 639 -9.55 -6.35 -18.10
C LYS A 639 -8.13 -6.89 -18.31
N GLU A 640 -7.83 -7.47 -19.47
CA GLU A 640 -6.52 -8.09 -19.77
C GLU A 640 -5.34 -7.10 -19.57
N PRO A 641 -4.36 -7.41 -18.70
CA PRO A 641 -3.18 -6.56 -18.47
C PRO A 641 -2.42 -6.23 -19.76
N GLY A 642 -1.83 -5.04 -19.82
CA GLY A 642 -1.17 -4.52 -21.03
C GLY A 642 -2.06 -4.23 -22.25
N LYS A 643 -3.34 -4.62 -22.31
CA LYS A 643 -4.24 -4.22 -23.41
C LYS A 643 -4.77 -2.80 -23.21
N HIS A 644 -4.52 -1.93 -24.18
CA HIS A 644 -5.06 -0.57 -24.17
C HIS A 644 -6.42 -0.53 -24.87
N PHE A 645 -7.37 0.17 -24.27
CA PHE A 645 -8.65 0.54 -24.88
C PHE A 645 -8.90 2.02 -24.63
N ARG A 646 -9.52 2.70 -25.61
CA ARG A 646 -9.94 4.10 -25.49
C ARG A 646 -11.43 4.23 -25.75
N LEU A 647 -12.08 5.18 -25.08
CA LEU A 647 -13.42 5.58 -25.48
C LEU A 647 -13.36 6.32 -26.84
N MET A 648 -14.31 5.96 -27.70
CA MET A 648 -14.65 6.66 -28.93
C MET A 648 -16.17 6.86 -28.97
N LYS A 649 -16.60 8.01 -29.52
CA LYS A 649 -18.02 8.28 -29.74
C LYS A 649 -18.48 7.58 -31.01
N ASP A 650 -19.60 6.88 -30.94
CA ASP A 650 -20.23 6.18 -32.06
C ASP A 650 -21.72 6.55 -32.11
N GLY A 651 -22.13 7.30 -33.14
CA GLY A 651 -23.45 7.94 -33.17
C GLY A 651 -23.69 8.80 -31.93
N ASP A 652 -24.77 8.50 -31.19
CA ASP A 652 -25.10 9.13 -29.91
C ASP A 652 -24.50 8.40 -28.68
N GLY A 653 -23.82 7.27 -28.89
CA GLY A 653 -23.25 6.41 -27.86
C GLY A 653 -21.73 6.40 -27.80
N TYR A 654 -21.19 5.43 -27.07
CA TYR A 654 -19.74 5.22 -26.90
C TYR A 654 -19.36 3.75 -27.10
N VAL A 655 -18.17 3.54 -27.68
CA VAL A 655 -17.53 2.22 -27.82
C VAL A 655 -16.13 2.24 -27.19
N LEU A 656 -15.69 1.08 -26.71
CA LEU A 656 -14.34 0.86 -26.21
C LEU A 656 -13.49 0.29 -27.35
N ALA A 657 -12.85 1.18 -28.10
CA ALA A 657 -11.98 0.81 -29.21
C ALA A 657 -10.61 0.34 -28.70
N PRO A 658 -10.06 -0.79 -29.19
CA PRO A 658 -8.72 -1.21 -28.83
C PRO A 658 -7.67 -0.22 -29.35
N ALA A 659 -6.54 -0.12 -28.67
CA ALA A 659 -5.43 0.72 -29.07
C ALA A 659 -4.09 -0.04 -28.99
N HIS A 660 -3.15 0.37 -29.82
CA HIS A 660 -1.76 -0.09 -29.80
C HIS A 660 -0.84 1.13 -29.67
N TYR A 661 0.15 1.05 -28.78
CA TYR A 661 1.13 2.11 -28.56
C TYR A 661 2.54 1.53 -28.58
N GLU A 662 3.49 2.25 -29.17
CA GLU A 662 4.90 1.85 -29.22
C GLU A 662 5.82 3.07 -29.01
N GLU A 663 6.88 2.90 -28.19
CA GLU A 663 7.91 3.93 -27.94
C GLU A 663 9.16 3.70 -28.81
N PHE A 664 9.59 4.74 -29.52
CA PHE A 664 10.86 4.79 -30.25
C PHE A 664 11.80 5.85 -29.65
N ARG A 665 13.11 5.61 -29.72
CA ARG A 665 14.15 6.58 -29.33
C ARG A 665 15.28 6.55 -30.36
N PRO A 666 15.46 7.59 -31.19
CA PRO A 666 16.51 7.62 -32.20
C PRO A 666 17.90 7.57 -31.56
N LYS A 667 18.82 6.85 -32.20
CA LYS A 667 20.23 6.73 -31.81
C LYS A 667 21.08 6.79 -33.08
N LYS A 668 22.38 7.09 -32.93
CA LYS A 668 23.32 7.25 -34.05
C LYS A 668 23.24 6.12 -35.09
N ASP A 669 23.06 4.89 -34.63
CA ASP A 669 23.04 3.68 -35.45
C ASP A 669 21.62 3.06 -35.55
N ALA A 670 20.58 3.82 -35.18
CA ALA A 670 19.17 3.41 -35.22
C ALA A 670 18.23 4.63 -35.38
N GLU A 671 17.97 5.02 -36.62
CA GLU A 671 16.99 6.04 -36.99
C GLU A 671 15.67 5.45 -37.57
N THR A 672 15.69 4.18 -38.00
CA THR A 672 14.55 3.50 -38.63
C THR A 672 14.05 2.34 -37.78
N PHE A 673 12.73 2.24 -37.67
CA PHE A 673 11.98 1.34 -36.80
C PHE A 673 10.89 0.62 -37.61
N ARG A 674 10.48 -0.57 -37.17
CA ARG A 674 9.42 -1.37 -37.81
C ARG A 674 8.35 -1.72 -36.80
N THR A 675 7.10 -1.53 -37.20
CA THR A 675 5.90 -1.76 -36.41
C THR A 675 4.79 -2.37 -37.28
N VAL A 676 3.62 -2.62 -36.71
CA VAL A 676 2.45 -3.16 -37.41
C VAL A 676 1.22 -2.36 -37.03
N ASN A 677 0.42 -1.95 -38.02
CA ASN A 677 -0.95 -1.49 -37.81
C ASN A 677 -1.90 -2.71 -37.82
N PRO A 678 -2.48 -3.11 -36.67
CA PRO A 678 -3.37 -4.27 -36.59
C PRO A 678 -4.82 -3.94 -36.95
N PHE A 679 -5.12 -2.70 -37.37
CA PHE A 679 -6.47 -2.19 -37.61
C PHE A 679 -6.64 -1.68 -39.06
N ARG A 680 -7.84 -1.21 -39.41
CA ARG A 680 -8.05 -0.54 -40.71
C ARG A 680 -7.26 0.78 -40.77
N ALA A 681 -6.99 1.26 -41.99
CA ALA A 681 -6.26 2.51 -42.18
C ALA A 681 -6.90 3.69 -41.43
N GLN A 682 -6.05 4.50 -40.80
CA GLN A 682 -6.43 5.63 -39.97
C GLN A 682 -5.28 6.64 -39.81
N ARG A 683 -5.62 7.89 -39.49
CA ARG A 683 -4.64 8.88 -39.01
C ARG A 683 -4.07 8.46 -37.63
N PRO A 684 -2.74 8.49 -37.43
CA PRO A 684 -2.12 8.09 -36.16
C PRO A 684 -2.19 9.18 -35.08
N TYR A 685 -1.99 8.76 -33.83
CA TYR A 685 -1.43 9.60 -32.77
C TYR A 685 0.09 9.52 -32.83
N LEU A 686 0.78 10.64 -32.59
CA LEU A 686 2.23 10.67 -32.43
C LEU A 686 2.62 11.74 -31.41
N ARG A 687 3.25 11.33 -30.31
CA ARG A 687 3.90 12.24 -29.35
C ARG A 687 5.40 12.33 -29.59
N ILE A 688 5.96 13.51 -29.38
CA ILE A 688 7.39 13.80 -29.44
C ILE A 688 7.78 14.49 -28.13
N GLU A 689 8.63 13.86 -27.32
CA GLU A 689 9.19 14.41 -26.08
C GLU A 689 10.66 14.78 -26.32
N ASN A 690 11.05 16.04 -26.04
CA ASN A 690 12.47 16.42 -26.04
C ASN A 690 13.07 16.27 -24.64
N LEU A 691 14.19 15.57 -24.53
CA LEU A 691 14.78 15.16 -23.26
C LEU A 691 16.01 16.04 -22.91
N TYR A 692 16.34 16.11 -21.63
CA TYR A 692 17.56 16.76 -21.16
C TYR A 692 18.81 16.01 -21.64
N ALA A 693 19.90 16.74 -21.90
CA ALA A 693 21.22 16.16 -22.10
C ALA A 693 21.99 16.06 -20.77
N VAL A 694 23.03 15.24 -20.75
CA VAL A 694 23.99 15.17 -19.65
C VAL A 694 25.23 15.98 -20.02
N GLY A 695 25.87 16.64 -19.05
CA GLY A 695 27.12 17.35 -19.24
C GLY A 695 28.28 16.43 -19.68
N PRO A 696 29.37 16.97 -20.25
CA PRO A 696 30.52 16.16 -20.67
C PRO A 696 31.12 15.37 -19.49
N TYR A 697 31.47 14.10 -19.74
CA TYR A 697 32.03 13.19 -18.74
C TYR A 697 33.29 13.73 -18.04
N ASP A 698 34.08 14.55 -18.73
CA ASP A 698 35.32 15.15 -18.23
C ASP A 698 35.18 16.65 -17.93
N SER A 699 33.97 17.08 -17.58
CA SER A 699 33.70 18.43 -17.06
C SER A 699 34.27 18.62 -15.65
N GLU A 700 34.78 19.82 -15.37
CA GLU A 700 35.17 20.26 -14.02
C GLU A 700 33.97 20.34 -13.06
N GLU A 701 32.74 20.40 -13.59
CA GLU A 701 31.49 20.34 -12.81
C GLU A 701 31.14 18.92 -12.30
N ALA A 702 31.86 17.88 -12.73
CA ALA A 702 31.53 16.49 -12.36
C ALA A 702 31.71 16.19 -10.86
N GLU A 703 31.07 15.13 -10.37
CA GLU A 703 31.33 14.53 -9.05
C GLU A 703 31.73 13.07 -9.24
N GLU A 704 32.75 12.57 -8.55
CA GLU A 704 33.14 11.16 -8.62
C GLU A 704 32.37 10.34 -7.56
N LEU A 705 31.55 9.38 -7.99
CA LEU A 705 30.63 8.64 -7.11
C LEU A 705 31.13 7.24 -6.73
N ILE A 706 31.69 6.53 -7.71
CA ILE A 706 32.37 5.23 -7.52
C ILE A 706 33.57 5.21 -8.46
N VAL A 707 34.79 5.24 -7.93
CA VAL A 707 36.04 5.13 -8.71
C VAL A 707 36.34 3.67 -8.99
N PHE A 708 36.61 3.34 -10.26
CA PHE A 708 36.91 1.98 -10.71
C PHE A 708 38.33 1.87 -11.28
N ASP A 709 39.05 0.82 -10.89
CA ASP A 709 40.40 0.52 -11.34
C ASP A 709 40.37 -0.41 -12.57
N GLU A 710 40.65 0.13 -13.77
CA GLU A 710 40.69 -0.64 -15.02
C GLU A 710 41.72 -1.81 -15.01
N GLY A 711 42.71 -1.78 -14.10
CA GLY A 711 43.73 -2.81 -13.94
C GLY A 711 43.31 -3.98 -13.04
N LYS A 712 42.19 -3.87 -12.32
CA LYS A 712 41.66 -4.93 -11.43
C LYS A 712 40.35 -5.52 -11.97
N LYS A 713 39.94 -6.68 -11.43
CA LYS A 713 38.57 -7.17 -11.62
C LYS A 713 37.63 -6.34 -10.75
N THR A 714 36.55 -5.83 -11.33
CA THR A 714 35.52 -5.10 -10.58
C THR A 714 34.78 -6.05 -9.65
N GLU A 715 34.72 -5.72 -8.36
CA GLU A 715 33.82 -6.39 -7.40
C GLU A 715 32.40 -5.84 -7.57
N LEU A 716 31.41 -6.72 -7.60
CA LEU A 716 30.01 -6.38 -7.86
C LEU A 716 29.08 -7.06 -6.84
N PRO A 717 28.02 -6.38 -6.35
CA PRO A 717 27.65 -5.00 -6.66
C PRO A 717 28.64 -3.99 -6.03
N ALA A 718 29.09 -3.04 -6.84
CA ALA A 718 29.92 -1.94 -6.35
C ALA A 718 29.01 -0.93 -5.65
N LYS A 719 29.41 -0.41 -4.49
CA LYS A 719 28.60 0.55 -3.73
C LYS A 719 29.42 1.60 -2.99
N THR A 720 28.84 2.79 -2.87
CA THR A 720 29.27 3.84 -1.93
C THR A 720 28.09 4.09 -0.98
N GLU A 721 28.28 3.83 0.31
CA GLU A 721 27.36 4.25 1.38
C GLU A 721 27.88 5.56 1.98
N ILE A 722 27.02 6.57 2.05
CA ILE A 722 27.38 7.94 2.39
C ILE A 722 26.75 8.27 3.74
N PRO A 723 27.54 8.36 4.83
CA PRO A 723 27.07 8.80 6.14
C PRO A 723 26.85 10.32 6.16
N GLU A 724 26.43 10.87 7.30
CA GLU A 724 26.32 12.32 7.46
C GLU A 724 27.70 13.02 7.47
N PRO A 725 27.85 14.18 6.80
CA PRO A 725 26.86 14.86 5.96
C PRO A 725 26.62 14.15 4.62
N PHE A 726 25.35 13.95 4.25
CA PHE A 726 24.96 13.34 2.99
C PHE A 726 25.41 14.15 1.78
N LEU A 727 25.57 13.48 0.63
CA LEU A 727 26.03 14.11 -0.61
C LEU A 727 24.88 14.89 -1.28
N ASP A 728 25.17 16.13 -1.67
CA ASP A 728 24.23 17.00 -2.40
C ASP A 728 24.54 16.97 -3.90
N LEU A 729 23.62 16.39 -4.68
CA LEU A 729 23.67 16.26 -6.13
C LEU A 729 22.56 17.07 -6.83
N ARG A 730 21.98 18.09 -6.18
CA ARG A 730 20.87 18.89 -6.75
C ARG A 730 21.18 19.49 -8.12
N GLU A 731 22.41 19.94 -8.34
CA GLU A 731 22.89 20.49 -9.63
C GLU A 731 23.54 19.43 -10.54
N LYS A 732 23.73 18.19 -10.05
CA LYS A 732 24.50 17.11 -10.71
C LYS A 732 23.66 15.84 -10.88
N GLN A 733 22.44 16.00 -11.39
CA GLN A 733 21.42 14.95 -11.43
C GLN A 733 21.58 13.90 -12.54
N GLY A 734 22.38 14.17 -13.57
CA GLY A 734 22.69 13.19 -14.62
C GLY A 734 23.84 12.28 -14.22
N LEU A 735 23.93 11.09 -14.80
CA LEU A 735 25.02 10.14 -14.55
C LEU A 735 25.78 9.80 -15.84
N GLY A 736 27.10 9.69 -15.74
CA GLY A 736 27.97 9.27 -16.84
C GLY A 736 28.80 8.05 -16.44
N LEU A 737 28.81 7.02 -17.30
CA LEU A 737 29.56 5.79 -17.08
C LEU A 737 30.10 5.21 -18.40
N TRP A 738 31.40 4.86 -18.42
CA TRP A 738 31.96 4.02 -19.47
C TRP A 738 31.91 2.55 -19.03
N ILE A 739 31.44 1.67 -19.92
CA ILE A 739 31.36 0.23 -19.69
C ILE A 739 32.04 -0.52 -20.83
N PHE A 740 32.99 -1.39 -20.50
CA PHE A 740 33.56 -2.37 -21.42
C PHE A 740 32.60 -3.55 -21.50
N GLY A 741 31.88 -3.67 -22.62
CA GLY A 741 30.95 -4.76 -22.88
C GLY A 741 31.65 -6.00 -23.44
N ASN A 742 31.05 -7.17 -23.21
CA ASN A 742 31.50 -8.45 -23.79
C ASN A 742 30.48 -9.03 -24.79
N GLY A 743 29.43 -8.28 -25.16
CA GLY A 743 28.39 -8.66 -26.11
C GLY A 743 27.35 -9.68 -25.62
N GLN A 744 27.37 -10.09 -24.34
CA GLN A 744 26.49 -11.15 -23.83
C GLN A 744 25.10 -10.65 -23.38
N GLY A 745 24.80 -9.36 -23.53
CA GLY A 745 23.45 -8.82 -23.34
C GLY A 745 23.02 -8.70 -21.88
N GLN A 746 23.96 -8.68 -20.94
CA GLN A 746 23.73 -8.42 -19.51
C GLN A 746 23.01 -7.09 -19.30
N ILE A 747 22.38 -6.92 -18.14
CA ILE A 747 21.74 -5.66 -17.75
C ILE A 747 22.48 -5.10 -16.55
N VAL A 748 22.87 -3.83 -16.63
CA VAL A 748 23.45 -3.05 -15.53
C VAL A 748 22.38 -2.11 -15.01
N ASN A 749 22.27 -1.99 -13.68
CA ASN A 749 21.49 -0.98 -13.00
C ASN A 749 22.42 -0.07 -12.19
N ILE A 750 22.27 1.24 -12.35
CA ILE A 750 22.90 2.26 -11.51
C ILE A 750 21.82 2.86 -10.62
N ARG A 751 21.88 2.58 -9.31
CA ARG A 751 20.88 3.01 -8.33
C ARG A 751 21.43 4.12 -7.42
N VAL A 752 20.62 5.16 -7.19
CA VAL A 752 20.86 6.25 -6.23
C VAL A 752 19.76 6.20 -5.15
N GLU A 753 20.11 6.35 -3.87
CA GLU A 753 19.19 6.19 -2.72
C GLU A 753 19.22 7.36 -1.71
N SER A 754 18.01 7.80 -1.30
CA SER A 754 17.78 8.71 -0.16
C SER A 754 17.72 7.94 1.17
N PRO A 755 18.06 8.55 2.33
CA PRO A 755 18.12 7.86 3.61
C PRO A 755 16.73 7.48 4.14
N TYR A 756 16.69 6.57 5.12
CA TYR A 756 15.45 6.00 5.64
C TYR A 756 14.45 7.04 6.16
N PHE A 757 14.93 8.06 6.90
CA PHE A 757 14.09 9.16 7.41
C PHE A 757 13.55 10.10 6.30
N LYS A 758 14.00 9.93 5.05
CA LYS A 758 13.49 10.56 3.82
C LYS A 758 12.79 9.53 2.92
N LEU A 759 12.03 8.62 3.54
CA LEU A 759 11.15 7.63 2.89
C LEU A 759 11.85 6.62 1.95
N SER A 760 13.18 6.48 2.03
CA SER A 760 13.97 5.48 1.26
C SER A 760 13.75 5.52 -0.27
N GLY A 761 13.60 6.71 -0.85
CA GLY A 761 13.50 6.86 -2.30
C GLY A 761 14.69 6.24 -3.04
N ALA A 762 14.44 5.58 -4.17
CA ALA A 762 15.44 4.97 -5.04
C ALA A 762 15.20 5.39 -6.49
N ALA A 763 16.25 5.77 -7.22
CA ALA A 763 16.23 6.03 -8.67
C ALA A 763 17.14 5.04 -9.40
N ASP A 764 16.57 4.27 -10.31
CA ASP A 764 17.25 3.30 -11.16
C ASP A 764 17.56 3.87 -12.55
N HIS A 765 18.67 3.43 -13.13
CA HIS A 765 19.09 3.76 -14.50
C HIS A 765 19.65 2.50 -15.15
N TYR A 766 19.12 2.11 -16.31
CA TYR A 766 19.30 0.76 -16.87
C TYR A 766 20.00 0.78 -18.23
N VAL A 767 20.98 -0.12 -18.42
CA VAL A 767 21.64 -0.34 -19.71
C VAL A 767 21.83 -1.82 -19.99
N ARG A 768 21.55 -2.24 -21.23
CA ARG A 768 21.84 -3.58 -21.74
C ARG A 768 23.17 -3.58 -22.50
N LEU A 769 24.03 -4.57 -22.24
CA LEU A 769 25.37 -4.68 -22.79
C LEU A 769 25.39 -5.57 -24.05
N ASP A 770 24.78 -5.06 -25.12
CA ASP A 770 24.77 -5.67 -26.45
C ASP A 770 26.09 -5.46 -27.24
N HIS A 771 26.94 -4.54 -26.80
CA HIS A 771 28.19 -4.19 -27.46
C HIS A 771 29.40 -4.96 -26.91
N THR A 772 30.47 -4.98 -27.71
CA THR A 772 31.83 -5.35 -27.26
C THR A 772 32.71 -4.11 -27.15
N GLY A 773 33.67 -4.12 -26.22
CA GLY A 773 34.61 -3.01 -26.02
C GLY A 773 34.04 -1.84 -25.22
N TRP A 774 34.79 -0.73 -25.14
CA TRP A 774 34.38 0.46 -24.40
C TRP A 774 33.26 1.24 -25.10
N LYS A 775 32.17 1.53 -24.38
CA LYS A 775 31.09 2.43 -24.80
C LYS A 775 30.71 3.35 -23.64
N TYR A 776 30.41 4.61 -23.96
CA TYR A 776 29.94 5.60 -23.00
C TYR A 776 28.41 5.56 -22.91
N PHE A 777 27.88 5.79 -21.71
CA PHE A 777 26.45 5.87 -21.43
C PHE A 777 26.13 7.08 -20.55
N GLU A 778 25.08 7.79 -20.94
CA GLU A 778 24.54 8.98 -20.29
C GLU A 778 23.11 8.71 -19.80
N PHE A 779 22.90 8.81 -18.50
CA PHE A 779 21.59 8.63 -17.89
C PHE A 779 21.08 10.00 -17.43
N ALA A 780 20.02 10.50 -18.07
CA ALA A 780 19.36 11.75 -17.70
C ALA A 780 17.97 11.51 -17.11
N GLU A 781 17.43 10.29 -17.24
CA GLU A 781 16.05 9.94 -16.92
C GLU A 781 15.99 8.79 -15.90
N VAL A 782 15.14 8.91 -14.89
CA VAL A 782 14.86 7.83 -13.92
C VAL A 782 13.98 6.75 -14.55
N GLN A 783 14.39 5.48 -14.42
CA GLN A 783 13.82 4.33 -15.17
C GLN A 783 13.19 3.23 -14.29
N ASN A 784 12.83 3.53 -13.03
CA ASN A 784 12.27 2.53 -12.11
C ASN A 784 11.13 1.71 -12.73
N GLY A 785 11.23 0.39 -12.61
CA GLY A 785 10.22 -0.55 -13.12
C GLY A 785 10.43 -1.04 -14.55
N ASP A 786 11.41 -0.53 -15.31
CA ASP A 786 11.75 -1.06 -16.64
C ASP A 786 12.15 -2.53 -16.57
N TYR A 787 13.06 -2.89 -15.66
CA TYR A 787 13.60 -4.24 -15.49
C TYR A 787 13.14 -4.93 -14.18
N ARG A 788 11.86 -4.75 -13.80
CA ARG A 788 11.24 -5.30 -12.56
C ARG A 788 11.41 -6.82 -12.38
N HIS A 789 11.55 -7.60 -13.44
CA HIS A 789 11.71 -9.06 -13.37
C HIS A 789 13.09 -9.49 -12.85
N ILE A 790 14.04 -8.56 -12.67
CA ILE A 790 15.34 -8.80 -12.08
C ILE A 790 15.31 -8.36 -10.61
N PRO A 791 15.63 -9.25 -9.64
CA PRO A 791 15.69 -8.88 -8.23
C PRO A 791 16.99 -8.10 -7.90
N TRP A 792 16.94 -6.78 -8.07
CA TRP A 792 18.04 -5.87 -7.74
C TRP A 792 18.26 -5.80 -6.22
N LYS A 793 19.37 -6.34 -5.74
CA LYS A 793 19.69 -6.42 -4.30
C LYS A 793 20.32 -5.12 -3.76
N SER A 794 19.53 -4.04 -3.70
CA SER A 794 19.72 -3.02 -2.65
C SER A 794 18.72 -3.29 -1.53
N GLY A 795 19.14 -3.12 -0.27
CA GLY A 795 18.43 -3.69 0.88
C GLY A 795 17.19 -2.94 1.36
N ARG A 796 16.61 -2.04 0.56
CA ARG A 796 15.68 -0.99 1.04
C ARG A 796 14.47 -0.68 0.16
N SER A 797 14.39 -1.16 -1.09
CA SER A 797 13.23 -0.88 -1.94
C SER A 797 12.15 -1.97 -1.88
N GLY A 798 10.91 -1.55 -1.65
CA GLY A 798 9.71 -2.32 -1.97
C GLY A 798 9.03 -1.71 -3.20
N LEU A 799 8.24 -2.48 -3.96
CA LEU A 799 7.74 -2.02 -5.26
C LEU A 799 6.93 -0.71 -5.19
N TYR A 800 6.09 -0.56 -4.15
CA TYR A 800 5.34 0.66 -3.90
C TYR A 800 6.25 1.89 -3.73
N VAL A 801 7.39 1.72 -3.06
CA VAL A 801 8.41 2.76 -2.87
C VAL A 801 9.08 3.13 -4.20
N GLU A 802 9.36 2.15 -5.08
CA GLU A 802 10.06 2.39 -6.36
C GLU A 802 9.26 3.24 -7.35
N TYR A 803 7.92 3.20 -7.30
CA TYR A 803 7.05 4.01 -8.16
C TYR A 803 6.55 5.30 -7.49
N ARG A 804 6.31 5.30 -6.17
CA ARG A 804 5.82 6.46 -5.41
C ARG A 804 6.91 7.48 -5.07
N GLN A 805 8.04 7.02 -4.52
CA GLN A 805 8.99 7.93 -3.85
C GLN A 805 9.91 8.65 -4.85
N LYS A 806 10.33 9.87 -4.48
CA LYS A 806 11.28 10.70 -5.21
C LYS A 806 12.66 10.63 -4.56
N ILE A 807 13.70 11.11 -5.25
CA ILE A 807 15.04 11.24 -4.68
C ILE A 807 15.20 12.65 -4.13
N HIS A 808 15.46 12.74 -2.83
CA HIS A 808 15.89 13.99 -2.25
C HIS A 808 17.37 14.20 -2.57
N TYR A 809 17.67 14.77 -3.74
CA TYR A 809 19.03 14.94 -4.27
C TYR A 809 19.98 15.73 -3.34
N GLN A 810 19.47 16.45 -2.33
CA GLN A 810 20.25 17.08 -1.26
C GLN A 810 20.82 16.08 -0.24
N PHE A 811 20.26 14.87 -0.16
CA PHE A 811 20.53 13.87 0.87
C PHE A 811 20.84 12.50 0.25
N ILE A 812 21.82 12.40 -0.65
CA ILE A 812 22.21 11.11 -1.22
C ILE A 812 23.00 10.31 -0.18
N SER A 813 22.52 9.09 0.10
CA SER A 813 23.00 8.21 1.17
C SER A 813 23.55 6.86 0.69
N GLY A 814 23.23 6.48 -0.56
CA GLY A 814 23.68 5.23 -1.16
C GLY A 814 23.73 5.33 -2.68
N ILE A 815 24.79 4.78 -3.27
CA ILE A 815 25.00 4.72 -4.72
C ILE A 815 25.52 3.33 -5.06
N TYR A 816 24.94 2.67 -6.07
CA TYR A 816 25.20 1.27 -6.38
C TYR A 816 25.32 1.04 -7.89
N VAL A 817 26.25 0.18 -8.30
CA VAL A 817 26.31 -0.41 -9.65
C VAL A 817 26.13 -1.92 -9.52
N MET A 818 25.02 -2.41 -10.07
CA MET A 818 24.58 -3.81 -10.00
C MET A 818 24.52 -4.41 -11.41
N VAL A 819 24.79 -5.70 -11.55
CA VAL A 819 24.76 -6.41 -12.85
C VAL A 819 23.93 -7.69 -12.75
N HIS A 820 23.12 -7.96 -13.77
CA HIS A 820 22.40 -9.20 -13.97
C HIS A 820 22.90 -9.92 -15.23
N GLY A 821 23.25 -11.20 -15.08
CA GLY A 821 23.97 -12.00 -16.07
C GLY A 821 25.46 -12.19 -15.72
N PRO A 822 26.23 -12.92 -16.54
CA PRO A 822 27.65 -13.19 -16.28
C PRO A 822 28.49 -11.91 -16.34
N ALA A 823 29.15 -11.53 -15.25
CA ALA A 823 29.91 -10.28 -15.16
C ALA A 823 31.38 -10.40 -15.63
N ASP A 824 31.81 -11.57 -16.11
CA ASP A 824 33.21 -11.81 -16.48
C ASP A 824 33.63 -11.08 -17.76
N GLY A 825 34.77 -10.41 -17.70
CA GLY A 825 35.29 -9.55 -18.77
C GLY A 825 34.70 -8.13 -18.81
N LEU A 826 33.68 -7.84 -18.00
CA LEU A 826 33.17 -6.46 -17.86
C LEU A 826 34.20 -5.58 -17.13
N LYS A 827 34.30 -4.33 -17.56
CA LYS A 827 35.05 -3.26 -16.87
C LYS A 827 34.24 -1.97 -16.85
N PHE A 828 34.56 -1.12 -15.88
CA PHE A 828 33.92 0.17 -15.65
C PHE A 828 34.99 1.24 -15.48
N ARG A 829 34.71 2.48 -15.88
CA ARG A 829 35.43 3.68 -15.40
C ARG A 829 34.65 4.32 -14.27
N THR A 830 35.23 5.33 -13.62
CA THR A 830 34.55 6.11 -12.57
C THR A 830 33.11 6.46 -12.95
N LEU A 831 32.15 6.08 -12.12
CA LEU A 831 30.79 6.58 -12.20
C LEU A 831 30.81 8.05 -11.76
N LYS A 832 30.38 8.96 -12.63
CA LYS A 832 30.34 10.40 -12.33
C LYS A 832 28.91 10.92 -12.28
N ALA A 833 28.63 11.82 -11.34
CA ALA A 833 27.47 12.71 -11.38
C ALA A 833 27.80 13.93 -12.23
N LEU A 834 26.83 14.39 -13.00
CA LEU A 834 27.01 15.37 -14.06
C LEU A 834 25.82 16.32 -14.12
N PRO A 835 26.02 17.60 -14.49
CA PRO A 835 24.93 18.55 -14.64
C PRO A 835 24.01 18.12 -15.79
N LEU A 836 22.70 18.34 -15.62
CA LEU A 836 21.77 18.29 -16.76
C LEU A 836 21.94 19.55 -17.60
N ARG A 837 21.80 19.41 -18.91
CA ARG A 837 21.86 20.51 -19.88
C ARG A 837 20.57 20.57 -20.68
N GLU A 838 20.04 21.77 -20.83
CA GLU A 838 18.86 22.05 -21.64
C GLU A 838 19.21 22.02 -23.14
N THR A 839 18.25 21.55 -23.93
CA THR A 839 18.34 21.29 -25.37
C THR A 839 17.08 21.84 -26.05
N GLU A 840 17.16 22.00 -27.37
CA GLU A 840 16.04 22.47 -28.17
C GLU A 840 15.95 21.64 -29.45
N LEU A 841 14.89 20.83 -29.57
CA LEU A 841 14.62 20.04 -30.77
C LEU A 841 13.98 20.95 -31.83
N ARG A 842 14.77 21.38 -32.81
CA ARG A 842 14.32 22.26 -33.91
C ARG A 842 13.98 21.46 -35.16
N ASP A 843 12.88 21.86 -35.80
CA ASP A 843 12.35 21.32 -37.07
C ASP A 843 12.42 19.78 -37.19
N PRO A 844 11.95 19.00 -36.18
CA PRO A 844 12.08 17.55 -36.19
C PRO A 844 11.39 16.89 -37.40
N VAL A 845 12.01 15.83 -37.91
CA VAL A 845 11.56 15.11 -39.11
C VAL A 845 11.13 13.70 -38.74
N VAL A 846 10.01 13.26 -39.30
CA VAL A 846 9.53 11.88 -39.21
C VAL A 846 9.00 11.40 -40.55
N SER A 847 9.33 10.17 -40.94
CA SER A 847 8.74 9.47 -42.06
C SER A 847 7.70 8.48 -41.57
N LEU A 848 6.46 8.63 -42.05
CA LEU A 848 5.33 7.76 -41.74
C LEU A 848 4.78 7.20 -43.06
N ALA A 849 4.66 5.87 -43.17
CA ALA A 849 4.18 5.18 -44.37
C ALA A 849 4.88 5.64 -45.69
N GLY A 850 6.18 5.96 -45.61
CA GLY A 850 6.98 6.46 -46.73
C GLY A 850 6.87 7.96 -47.03
N VAL A 851 6.01 8.71 -46.32
CA VAL A 851 5.88 10.18 -46.44
C VAL A 851 6.76 10.85 -45.38
N SER A 852 7.76 11.63 -45.81
CA SER A 852 8.62 12.41 -44.91
C SER A 852 7.98 13.75 -44.55
N ILE A 853 7.89 14.04 -43.26
CA ILE A 853 7.21 15.20 -42.67
C ILE A 853 8.21 15.96 -41.81
N THR A 854 8.46 17.24 -42.13
CA THR A 854 9.18 18.18 -41.25
C THR A 854 8.16 18.94 -40.42
N LEU A 855 8.26 18.87 -39.10
CA LEU A 855 7.40 19.59 -38.16
C LEU A 855 8.09 20.90 -37.76
N LYS A 856 7.86 21.97 -38.54
CA LYS A 856 8.59 23.22 -38.40
C LYS A 856 8.30 23.91 -37.07
N GLY A 857 9.34 24.27 -36.31
CA GLY A 857 9.22 24.84 -34.97
C GLY A 857 10.28 24.31 -34.01
N SER A 858 9.98 24.33 -32.70
CA SER A 858 10.94 24.00 -31.64
C SER A 858 10.26 23.39 -30.40
N ILE A 859 10.83 22.30 -29.85
CA ILE A 859 10.42 21.71 -28.57
C ILE A 859 11.56 21.87 -27.53
N PRO A 860 11.38 22.63 -26.44
CA PRO A 860 12.35 22.71 -25.34
C PRO A 860 12.49 21.39 -24.54
N SER A 861 13.59 21.19 -23.81
CA SER A 861 13.72 20.02 -22.91
C SER A 861 12.57 19.92 -21.90
N GLY A 862 12.13 18.70 -21.62
CA GLY A 862 11.01 18.40 -20.72
C GLY A 862 9.63 18.73 -21.30
N CYS A 863 9.57 19.38 -22.46
CA CYS A 863 8.34 19.70 -23.18
C CYS A 863 8.07 18.64 -24.26
N TYR A 864 6.83 18.62 -24.75
CA TYR A 864 6.39 17.64 -25.74
C TYR A 864 5.45 18.26 -26.78
N ALA A 865 5.30 17.61 -27.93
CA ALA A 865 4.29 17.93 -28.94
C ALA A 865 3.45 16.70 -29.26
N GLU A 866 2.17 16.90 -29.58
CA GLU A 866 1.24 15.83 -29.92
C GLU A 866 0.57 16.07 -31.28
N ILE A 867 0.65 15.08 -32.15
CA ILE A 867 -0.27 14.90 -33.29
C ILE A 867 -1.39 13.99 -32.78
N VAL A 868 -2.64 14.46 -32.80
CA VAL A 868 -3.81 13.65 -32.45
C VAL A 868 -4.68 13.42 -33.69
N PRO A 869 -5.38 12.27 -33.84
CA PRO A 869 -6.23 12.04 -35.00
C PRO A 869 -7.39 13.04 -35.13
N GLU A 870 -7.81 13.62 -34.00
CA GLU A 870 -8.96 14.52 -33.91
C GLU A 870 -8.63 16.01 -34.18
N SER A 871 -7.38 16.37 -34.52
CA SER A 871 -6.96 17.76 -34.73
C SER A 871 -5.80 17.90 -35.74
N ASP A 872 -5.79 19.00 -36.49
CA ASP A 872 -4.67 19.39 -37.38
C ASP A 872 -3.60 20.24 -36.70
N ALA A 873 -3.89 20.83 -35.54
CA ALA A 873 -2.93 21.62 -34.77
C ALA A 873 -1.96 20.70 -33.99
N VAL A 874 -0.65 20.95 -34.12
CA VAL A 874 0.42 20.16 -33.45
C VAL A 874 1.04 21.02 -32.36
N LEU A 875 0.33 21.13 -31.23
CA LEU A 875 0.69 22.03 -30.14
C LEU A 875 1.89 21.51 -29.34
N VAL A 876 2.81 22.41 -28.98
CA VAL A 876 3.90 22.17 -28.04
C VAL A 876 3.41 22.51 -26.63
N LYS A 877 3.36 21.52 -25.75
CA LYS A 877 2.92 21.64 -24.35
C LYS A 877 4.09 21.44 -23.37
N ASP A 878 4.06 22.14 -22.24
CA ASP A 878 4.86 21.78 -21.05
C ASP A 878 4.17 20.64 -20.24
N PRO A 879 4.83 20.05 -19.21
CA PRO A 879 4.23 19.00 -18.37
C PRO A 879 2.96 19.40 -17.59
N LEU A 880 2.59 20.68 -17.58
CA LEU A 880 1.37 21.22 -16.97
C LEU A 880 0.26 21.45 -18.01
N GLY A 881 0.54 21.23 -19.30
CA GLY A 881 -0.35 21.44 -20.43
C GLY A 881 -0.38 22.85 -20.98
N ASN A 882 0.50 23.75 -20.51
CA ASN A 882 0.59 25.11 -21.04
C ASN A 882 1.14 25.07 -22.48
N VAL A 883 0.43 25.69 -23.41
CA VAL A 883 0.86 25.76 -24.82
C VAL A 883 1.99 26.77 -24.95
N LEU A 884 3.18 26.29 -25.32
CA LEU A 884 4.39 27.09 -25.55
C LEU A 884 4.53 27.52 -27.01
N GLY A 885 3.85 26.84 -27.93
CA GLY A 885 3.89 27.10 -29.36
C GLY A 885 3.17 26.02 -30.16
N GLU A 886 3.37 26.02 -31.47
CA GLU A 886 2.79 25.06 -32.41
C GLU A 886 3.84 24.68 -33.46
N LEU A 887 3.86 23.40 -33.86
CA LEU A 887 4.68 22.92 -34.98
C LEU A 887 3.85 22.92 -36.26
N THR A 888 4.40 23.40 -37.37
CA THR A 888 3.72 23.37 -38.68
C THR A 888 4.22 22.19 -39.53
N PRO A 889 3.39 21.16 -39.81
CA PRO A 889 3.76 20.08 -40.72
C PRO A 889 4.07 20.58 -42.14
N SER A 890 5.10 20.04 -42.78
CA SER A 890 5.46 20.35 -44.17
C SER A 890 4.44 19.87 -45.20
N CYS A 891 3.59 18.92 -44.82
CA CYS A 891 2.52 18.31 -45.60
C CYS A 891 1.46 17.73 -44.63
N PRO A 892 0.24 17.40 -45.11
CA PRO A 892 -0.76 16.72 -44.28
C PRO A 892 -0.21 15.40 -43.70
N ILE A 893 -0.64 15.07 -42.48
CA ILE A 893 -0.28 13.81 -41.83
C ILE A 893 -0.97 12.65 -42.57
N PRO A 894 -0.24 11.63 -43.04
CA PRO A 894 -0.83 10.51 -43.77
C PRO A 894 -1.64 9.59 -42.84
N GLU A 895 -2.59 8.87 -43.42
CA GLU A 895 -3.11 7.66 -42.79
C GLU A 895 -2.06 6.55 -42.81
N LEU A 896 -1.98 5.76 -41.75
CA LEU A 896 -1.20 4.53 -41.73
C LEU A 896 -2.00 3.42 -42.42
N PRO A 897 -1.48 2.73 -43.44
CA PRO A 897 -2.13 1.53 -43.98
C PRO A 897 -2.11 0.39 -42.94
N ALA A 898 -2.99 -0.60 -43.13
CA ALA A 898 -3.00 -1.82 -42.34
C ALA A 898 -1.79 -2.73 -42.69
N GLY A 899 -1.25 -3.46 -41.71
CA GLY A 899 -0.10 -4.36 -41.91
C GLY A 899 1.24 -3.77 -41.45
N GLU A 900 2.35 -4.26 -42.01
CA GLU A 900 3.70 -3.83 -41.65
C GLU A 900 3.96 -2.36 -42.03
N LEU A 901 4.64 -1.64 -41.14
CA LEU A 901 5.02 -0.24 -41.30
C LEU A 901 6.49 -0.04 -41.00
N GLU A 902 7.14 0.81 -41.80
CA GLU A 902 8.47 1.34 -41.51
C GLU A 902 8.36 2.83 -41.18
N ILE A 903 8.99 3.22 -40.08
CA ILE A 903 9.00 4.59 -39.54
C ILE A 903 10.46 5.02 -39.42
N SER A 904 10.80 6.22 -39.89
CA SER A 904 12.16 6.75 -39.78
C SER A 904 12.15 8.12 -39.14
N ILE A 905 13.10 8.37 -38.24
CA ILE A 905 13.27 9.63 -37.50
C ILE A 905 14.68 10.15 -37.81
N PRO A 906 14.93 10.68 -39.03
CA PRO A 906 16.25 11.11 -39.45
C PRO A 906 16.68 12.41 -38.76
N PHE A 907 17.97 12.53 -38.46
CA PHE A 907 18.55 13.68 -37.77
C PHE A 907 19.93 14.06 -38.35
N ASN A 908 20.31 15.33 -38.22
CA ASN A 908 21.60 15.83 -38.68
C ASN A 908 22.62 15.86 -37.54
N GLY A 909 23.73 15.12 -37.67
CA GLY A 909 24.85 15.14 -36.71
C GLY A 909 24.68 14.15 -35.56
N SER A 910 24.60 14.64 -34.33
CA SER A 910 24.36 13.82 -33.14
C SER A 910 22.88 13.46 -32.99
N ALA A 911 22.58 12.21 -32.65
CA ALA A 911 21.21 11.78 -32.40
C ALA A 911 20.57 12.61 -31.27
N PRO A 912 19.39 13.24 -31.49
CA PRO A 912 18.75 14.07 -30.48
C PRO A 912 18.14 13.20 -29.39
N ARG A 913 18.39 13.53 -28.12
CA ARG A 913 17.78 12.85 -26.98
C ARG A 913 16.28 13.13 -26.98
N THR A 914 15.52 12.24 -27.60
CA THR A 914 14.07 12.35 -27.80
C THR A 914 13.40 11.02 -27.54
N ARG A 915 12.12 11.08 -27.18
CA ARG A 915 11.22 9.93 -27.13
C ARG A 915 10.05 10.19 -28.05
N TRP A 916 9.67 9.18 -28.82
CA TRP A 916 8.58 9.25 -29.78
C TRP A 916 7.57 8.15 -29.45
N THR A 917 6.30 8.49 -29.26
CA THR A 917 5.26 7.50 -28.93
C THR A 917 4.21 7.49 -30.02
N LEU A 918 4.16 6.41 -30.80
CA LEU A 918 3.12 6.19 -31.79
C LEU A 918 1.89 5.60 -31.12
N GLY A 919 0.71 6.07 -31.48
CA GLY A 919 -0.58 5.47 -31.11
C GLY A 919 -1.39 5.11 -32.35
N ILE A 920 -1.75 3.85 -32.49
CA ILE A 920 -2.56 3.30 -33.58
C ILE A 920 -3.88 2.82 -32.98
N TYR A 921 -5.01 3.27 -33.52
CA TYR A 921 -6.34 3.04 -32.91
C TYR A 921 -7.22 2.11 -33.74
N GLY A 922 -7.90 1.21 -33.04
CA GLY A 922 -9.06 0.47 -33.53
C GLY A 922 -10.20 1.43 -33.85
N ASN A 923 -10.99 1.07 -34.84
CA ASN A 923 -11.73 2.02 -35.66
C ASN A 923 -12.87 1.28 -36.36
#